data_AF-A0A9N9Q964-F1
#
_entry.id   AF-A0A9N9Q964-F1
#
_cell.length_a   1.000
_cell.length_b   1.000
_cell.length_c   1.000
_cell.angle_alpha   90.00
_cell.angle_beta   90.00
_cell.angle_gamma   90.00
#
_symmetry.space_group_name_H-M   'P 1'
#
loop_
_entity.id
_entity.type
_entity.pdbx_description
1 polymer ?
#
loop_
_entity_poly.entity_id
_entity_poly.type
_entity_poly.pdbx_seq_one_letter_code
_entity_poly.pdbx_strand_id
1 'polypeptide(L)'
;MKFRDGMWLAAEGKRLEYAEEVYSVTPSEDGKAISLLCPTRKIMQRSDILNLPTLTVDIEAPFDGAISVEVAHWLGALNPGPHFDLFPQGKPEKSESKITTAEKTTTISSGSISATVKTADHDFAIRFHATDGSKELTSLLNRSIGFAYGPAPSNPMQTADMRNLYHYIFTQTTLSVGESVHGLGERFGAFNKVGQAVTLWNADGGTSSDQAYKNVPLWISSRGYGIFIDTPDKVELEVGSERSCRVQTSVESQRIKWYIIHGPTPKEILYKYSILTGKPGKVPSWSYGLWLSTSFTTNYDETTVNSFLEGMKARDIPVEVFHFDCFWLKAFHWCDFVFDSNMFPDPKGQIARLKSSGLVKKVCVWINPYLGQASPVFKHAASKGYLLRRKNGDIFQWDLWQTGMGIVDFTNPEAVEWYVECLKGLFDKGVDAIKTDFGERIPSQDVQWHDSSLDPRKMHNYYAFIYNKVVYEALQDRYGKNEAVLFARTATAGTQRFPLQWGGDCESTAEAMAESIRGGISLGLCGYSYWSVDIGGFEGYPPPWIYKRWVAFGLLCSHSRLHGSNSFRVPWTVDNDDKSEQGCSRILSKWTVLKARLMPYIYSQAQESANSGLPLSLRAMCLEFPDDPTSWFLDRQFMLGSSLLVAPIFEESGHVEFYLPAGKWTSFFTNETREGPGWFKETHEFDTLPLYVRENTVLTLGKLGETQTVYDYSENTEVCLYHTSPGAKATMVDSEGETLGTLEVGENGDLVDEKLLKGSWEISKSGRRL
;
A
#
# COMPACT_ATOMS: atom_id res chain seq x y z
N MET A 1 14.18 -16.28 6.78
CA MET A 1 14.77 -17.61 7.07
C MET A 1 16.27 -17.52 6.92
N LYS A 2 17.00 -17.92 7.97
CA LYS A 2 18.45 -18.09 7.90
C LYS A 2 18.79 -19.51 7.46
N PHE A 3 19.61 -19.63 6.44
CA PHE A 3 20.18 -20.89 5.98
C PHE A 3 21.65 -21.05 6.36
N ARG A 4 22.28 -19.99 6.89
CA ARG A 4 23.69 -20.00 7.27
C ARG A 4 23.89 -19.68 8.75
N ASP A 5 24.97 -20.23 9.29
CA ASP A 5 25.54 -19.82 10.58
C ASP A 5 26.86 -19.10 10.31
N GLY A 6 26.76 -17.76 10.23
CA GLY A 6 27.84 -16.90 9.77
C GLY A 6 28.28 -17.19 8.32
N MET A 7 29.51 -16.80 8.00
CA MET A 7 30.06 -16.92 6.64
C MET A 7 30.54 -18.35 6.30
N TRP A 8 30.81 -19.18 7.31
CA TRP A 8 31.56 -20.43 7.13
C TRP A 8 30.69 -21.67 7.17
N LEU A 9 29.57 -21.64 7.89
CA LEU A 9 28.75 -22.82 8.17
C LEU A 9 27.34 -22.69 7.56
N ALA A 10 26.72 -23.83 7.29
CA ALA A 10 25.29 -23.93 7.11
C ALA A 10 24.60 -23.82 8.48
N ALA A 11 23.36 -23.32 8.51
CA ALA A 11 22.55 -23.38 9.71
C ALA A 11 22.31 -24.84 10.11
N GLU A 12 22.21 -25.10 11.42
CA GLU A 12 22.02 -26.45 11.95
C GLU A 12 20.81 -27.15 11.31
N GLY A 13 21.00 -28.41 10.93
CA GLY A 13 19.95 -29.22 10.29
C GLY A 13 19.59 -28.81 8.86
N LYS A 14 20.28 -27.85 8.25
CA LYS A 14 20.07 -27.44 6.85
C LYS A 14 21.16 -28.01 5.94
N ARG A 15 20.77 -28.49 4.76
CA ARG A 15 21.68 -28.76 3.63
C ARG A 15 21.43 -27.73 2.55
N LEU A 16 22.48 -27.06 2.06
CA LEU A 16 22.39 -26.10 0.96
C LEU A 16 23.12 -26.61 -0.27
N GLU A 17 22.54 -26.33 -1.43
CA GLU A 17 23.16 -26.54 -2.74
C GLU A 17 22.96 -25.25 -3.55
N TYR A 18 23.96 -24.84 -4.32
CA TYR A 18 23.97 -23.57 -5.05
C TYR A 18 24.21 -23.80 -6.53
N ALA A 19 23.75 -22.91 -7.40
CA ALA A 19 24.25 -22.83 -8.77
C ALA A 19 25.75 -22.48 -8.76
N GLU A 20 26.60 -23.37 -9.29
CA GLU A 20 28.07 -23.20 -9.29
C GLU A 20 28.63 -22.73 -10.64
N GLU A 21 27.92 -22.99 -11.75
CA GLU A 21 28.24 -22.47 -13.09
C GLU A 21 26.99 -22.46 -13.99
N VAL A 22 27.06 -21.73 -15.11
CA VAL A 22 26.07 -21.80 -16.20
C VAL A 22 26.56 -22.82 -17.23
N TYR A 23 25.98 -24.02 -17.24
CA TYR A 23 26.42 -25.11 -18.11
C TYR A 23 25.91 -24.97 -19.56
N SER A 24 24.68 -24.49 -19.72
CA SER A 24 24.10 -24.23 -21.03
C SER A 24 23.09 -23.08 -20.99
N VAL A 25 23.02 -22.34 -22.09
CA VAL A 25 22.04 -21.28 -22.32
C VAL A 25 21.16 -21.68 -23.51
N THR A 26 19.86 -21.78 -23.29
CA THR A 26 18.88 -22.12 -24.32
C THR A 26 17.96 -20.93 -24.56
N PRO A 27 18.08 -20.19 -25.68
CA PRO A 27 17.13 -19.13 -26.01
C PRO A 27 15.76 -19.71 -26.36
N SER A 28 14.69 -18.99 -26.03
CA SER A 28 13.35 -19.31 -26.48
C SER A 28 13.18 -19.06 -27.99
N GLU A 29 12.24 -19.75 -28.62
CA GLU A 29 11.97 -19.62 -30.07
C GLU A 29 11.54 -18.19 -30.47
N ASP A 30 10.85 -17.49 -29.57
CA ASP A 30 10.41 -16.11 -29.78
C ASP A 30 11.49 -15.06 -29.47
N GLY A 31 12.67 -15.47 -28.99
CA GLY A 31 13.79 -14.59 -28.66
C GLY A 31 13.54 -13.69 -27.45
N LYS A 32 12.53 -13.97 -26.62
CA LYS A 32 12.14 -13.16 -25.45
C LYS A 32 12.61 -13.72 -24.12
N ALA A 33 13.16 -14.92 -24.10
CA ALA A 33 13.66 -15.55 -22.90
C ALA A 33 14.94 -16.36 -23.16
N ILE A 34 15.70 -16.60 -22.10
CA ILE A 34 16.78 -17.57 -22.06
C ILE A 34 16.58 -18.48 -20.84
N SER A 35 16.81 -19.77 -21.03
CA SER A 35 16.79 -20.78 -19.97
C SER A 35 18.22 -21.25 -19.69
N LEU A 36 18.63 -21.20 -18.42
CA LEU A 36 19.96 -21.59 -17.97
C LEU A 36 19.89 -22.92 -17.23
N LEU A 37 20.77 -23.86 -17.60
CA LEU A 37 21.02 -25.06 -16.80
C LEU A 37 22.22 -24.81 -15.88
N CYS A 38 21.99 -24.89 -14.57
CA CYS A 38 22.95 -24.50 -13.55
C CYS A 38 23.24 -25.68 -12.59
N PRO A 39 24.29 -26.48 -12.83
CA PRO A 39 24.73 -27.55 -11.93
C PRO A 39 25.08 -27.06 -10.53
N THR A 40 24.88 -27.92 -9.51
CA THR A 40 25.31 -27.59 -8.13
C THR A 40 26.76 -27.91 -7.80
N ARG A 41 27.54 -28.26 -8.83
CA ARG A 41 29.00 -28.39 -8.79
C ARG A 41 29.60 -27.98 -10.13
N LYS A 42 30.87 -27.61 -10.13
CA LYS A 42 31.65 -27.35 -11.34
C LYS A 42 31.85 -28.63 -12.14
N ILE A 43 31.63 -28.59 -13.46
CA ILE A 43 31.74 -29.76 -14.35
C ILE A 43 33.13 -29.77 -15.00
N MET A 44 34.07 -30.53 -14.44
CA MET A 44 35.45 -30.62 -14.95
C MET A 44 35.61 -31.69 -16.03
N GLN A 45 34.78 -32.73 -15.96
CA GLN A 45 34.84 -33.90 -16.84
C GLN A 45 33.44 -34.51 -17.02
N ARG A 46 33.30 -35.40 -18.01
CA ARG A 46 31.99 -35.99 -18.35
C ARG A 46 31.34 -36.77 -17.21
N SER A 47 32.11 -37.38 -16.31
CA SER A 47 31.53 -38.07 -15.13
C SER A 47 30.85 -37.11 -14.17
N ASP A 48 31.13 -35.81 -14.26
CA ASP A 48 30.58 -34.81 -13.34
C ASP A 48 29.13 -34.44 -13.66
N ILE A 49 28.61 -34.82 -14.84
CA ILE A 49 27.22 -34.52 -15.26
C ILE A 49 26.19 -35.55 -14.76
N LEU A 50 26.60 -36.49 -13.91
CA LEU A 50 25.77 -37.58 -13.40
C LEU A 50 25.66 -37.49 -11.86
N ASN A 51 24.55 -37.96 -11.29
CA ASN A 51 24.31 -38.03 -9.83
C ASN A 51 24.46 -36.68 -9.09
N LEU A 52 23.98 -35.59 -9.69
CA LEU A 52 23.98 -34.26 -9.09
C LEU A 52 22.63 -33.54 -9.28
N PRO A 53 22.27 -32.62 -8.38
CA PRO A 53 21.21 -31.66 -8.62
C PRO A 53 21.58 -30.59 -9.65
N THR A 54 20.56 -30.02 -10.28
CA THR A 54 20.66 -28.86 -11.18
C THR A 54 19.54 -27.88 -10.86
N LEU A 55 19.82 -26.60 -11.01
CA LEU A 55 18.83 -25.53 -11.01
C LEU A 55 18.55 -25.11 -12.46
N THR A 56 17.29 -24.81 -12.75
CA THR A 56 16.90 -24.11 -13.97
C THR A 56 16.67 -22.64 -13.62
N VAL A 57 17.25 -21.73 -14.39
CA VAL A 57 17.04 -20.28 -14.24
C VAL A 57 16.50 -19.74 -15.56
N ASP A 58 15.22 -19.37 -15.58
CA ASP A 58 14.56 -18.77 -16.73
C ASP A 58 14.57 -17.25 -16.58
N ILE A 59 15.08 -16.55 -17.60
CA ILE A 59 15.14 -15.09 -17.66
C ILE A 59 14.32 -14.62 -18.85
N GLU A 60 13.26 -13.85 -18.60
CA GLU A 60 12.29 -13.38 -19.61
C GLU A 60 12.29 -11.85 -19.67
N ALA A 61 12.10 -11.29 -20.86
CA ALA A 61 11.91 -9.87 -21.15
C ALA A 61 10.41 -9.55 -21.39
N PRO A 62 9.58 -9.45 -20.32
CA PRO A 62 8.13 -9.35 -20.47
C PRO A 62 7.65 -8.03 -21.07
N PHE A 63 8.30 -6.91 -20.76
CA PHE A 63 8.04 -5.57 -21.31
C PHE A 63 9.20 -4.62 -20.97
N ASP A 64 9.24 -3.46 -21.62
CA ASP A 64 10.30 -2.45 -21.42
C ASP A 64 10.54 -2.11 -19.94
N GLY A 65 11.80 -2.19 -19.53
CA GLY A 65 12.23 -1.84 -18.18
C GLY A 65 11.97 -2.93 -17.14
N ALA A 66 11.47 -4.11 -17.52
CA ALA A 66 11.30 -5.24 -16.63
C ALA A 66 11.94 -6.52 -17.19
N ILE A 67 12.58 -7.29 -16.31
CA ILE A 67 13.05 -8.66 -16.57
C ILE A 67 12.49 -9.56 -15.47
N SER A 68 11.92 -10.70 -15.84
CA SER A 68 11.53 -11.73 -14.87
C SER A 68 12.60 -12.81 -14.77
N VAL A 69 12.81 -13.32 -13.55
CA VAL A 69 13.73 -14.41 -13.25
C VAL A 69 12.94 -15.46 -12.46
N GLU A 70 12.80 -16.66 -13.03
CA GLU A 70 12.27 -17.83 -12.33
C GLU A 70 13.42 -18.81 -12.06
N VAL A 71 13.58 -19.20 -10.81
CA VAL A 71 14.53 -20.23 -10.40
C VAL A 71 13.73 -21.45 -9.95
N ALA A 72 14.03 -22.61 -10.51
CA ALA A 72 13.40 -23.87 -10.16
C ALA A 72 14.41 -25.00 -9.92
N HIS A 73 14.11 -25.88 -8.95
CA HIS A 73 14.81 -27.15 -8.79
C HIS A 73 14.05 -28.27 -9.50
N TRP A 74 12.95 -28.77 -8.93
CA TRP A 74 12.13 -29.81 -9.57
C TRP A 74 10.91 -29.21 -10.28
N LEU A 75 10.99 -29.10 -11.61
CA LEU A 75 9.89 -28.59 -12.44
C LEU A 75 8.65 -29.48 -12.44
N GLY A 76 8.80 -30.77 -12.13
CA GLY A 76 7.69 -31.72 -12.00
C GLY A 76 6.83 -31.54 -10.74
N ALA A 77 7.23 -30.67 -9.81
CA ALA A 77 6.40 -30.33 -8.66
C ALA A 77 5.18 -29.51 -9.09
N LEU A 78 4.02 -29.84 -8.53
CA LEU A 78 2.79 -29.10 -8.75
C LEU A 78 2.99 -27.62 -8.40
N ASN A 79 2.39 -26.74 -9.18
CA ASN A 79 2.33 -25.30 -8.91
C ASN A 79 0.86 -24.85 -8.81
N PRO A 80 0.11 -25.31 -7.79
CA PRO A 80 -1.27 -24.90 -7.60
C PRO A 80 -1.36 -23.39 -7.38
N GLY A 81 -2.49 -22.80 -7.79
CA GLY A 81 -2.81 -21.40 -7.51
C GLY A 81 -3.19 -21.16 -6.04
N PRO A 82 -3.73 -19.98 -5.71
CA PRO A 82 -3.87 -18.84 -6.60
C PRO A 82 -2.51 -18.27 -7.01
N HIS A 83 -2.50 -17.55 -8.12
CA HIS A 83 -1.37 -16.71 -8.55
C HIS A 83 -1.81 -15.25 -8.51
N PHE A 84 -0.86 -14.32 -8.47
CA PHE A 84 -1.22 -12.92 -8.62
C PHE A 84 -1.90 -12.68 -9.98
N ASP A 85 -2.94 -11.86 -9.97
CA ASP A 85 -3.65 -11.44 -11.17
C ASP A 85 -2.83 -10.35 -11.88
N LEU A 86 -1.88 -10.80 -12.72
CA LEU A 86 -0.92 -9.94 -13.41
C LEU A 86 -1.44 -9.47 -14.77
N PHE A 87 -1.02 -8.26 -15.15
CA PHE A 87 -1.39 -7.56 -16.37
C PHE A 87 -2.92 -7.42 -16.55
N PRO A 88 -3.65 -6.87 -15.57
CA PRO A 88 -5.11 -6.76 -15.66
C PRO A 88 -5.59 -5.82 -16.78
N GLN A 89 -4.71 -4.97 -17.34
CA GLN A 89 -4.98 -4.17 -18.54
C GLN A 89 -4.39 -4.77 -19.83
N GLY A 90 -3.90 -6.01 -19.78
CA GLY A 90 -3.20 -6.68 -20.88
C GLY A 90 -1.68 -6.50 -20.82
N LYS A 91 -0.95 -7.48 -21.36
CA LYS A 91 0.51 -7.39 -21.50
C LYS A 91 0.85 -6.33 -22.56
N PRO A 92 1.88 -5.49 -22.35
CA PRO A 92 2.35 -4.58 -23.39
C PRO A 92 2.73 -5.32 -24.67
N GLU A 93 2.28 -4.83 -25.83
CA GLU A 93 2.47 -5.49 -27.13
C GLU A 93 3.94 -5.51 -27.59
N LYS A 94 4.73 -4.52 -27.17
CA LYS A 94 6.14 -4.35 -27.56
C LYS A 94 7.07 -4.65 -26.39
N SER A 95 7.70 -5.81 -26.42
CA SER A 95 8.98 -6.02 -25.73
C SER A 95 10.08 -5.70 -26.75
N GLU A 96 10.85 -4.63 -26.54
CA GLU A 96 12.12 -4.43 -27.27
C GLU A 96 13.16 -5.42 -26.73
N SER A 97 12.84 -6.70 -26.86
CA SER A 97 13.65 -7.80 -26.37
C SER A 97 14.75 -8.11 -27.35
N LYS A 98 15.99 -8.20 -26.87
CA LYS A 98 17.15 -8.55 -27.70
C LYS A 98 18.05 -9.50 -26.93
N ILE A 99 18.38 -10.63 -27.56
CA ILE A 99 19.40 -11.56 -27.06
C ILE A 99 20.67 -11.38 -27.89
N THR A 100 21.80 -11.17 -27.22
CA THR A 100 23.13 -11.06 -27.85
C THR A 100 24.09 -12.02 -27.17
N THR A 101 24.72 -12.89 -27.95
CA THR A 101 25.75 -13.83 -27.46
C THR A 101 27.12 -13.37 -27.92
N ALA A 102 28.05 -13.27 -26.97
CA ALA A 102 29.48 -13.07 -27.18
C ALA A 102 30.26 -14.29 -26.65
N GLU A 103 31.59 -14.31 -26.79
CA GLU A 103 32.42 -15.50 -26.52
C GLU A 103 32.18 -16.13 -25.12
N LYS A 104 31.97 -15.31 -24.08
CA LYS A 104 31.82 -15.78 -22.68
C LYS A 104 30.63 -15.15 -21.94
N THR A 105 29.70 -14.57 -22.68
CA THR A 105 28.51 -13.92 -22.11
C THR A 105 27.30 -14.03 -23.03
N THR A 106 26.12 -14.16 -22.45
CA THR A 106 24.85 -13.94 -23.16
C THR A 106 24.07 -12.85 -22.45
N THR A 107 23.65 -11.83 -23.19
CA THR A 107 22.87 -10.71 -22.67
C THR A 107 21.46 -10.75 -23.23
N ILE A 108 20.46 -10.67 -22.35
CA ILE A 108 19.07 -10.41 -22.71
C ILE A 108 18.70 -8.99 -22.27
N SER A 109 18.21 -8.18 -23.20
CA SER A 109 17.73 -6.82 -22.94
C SER A 109 16.21 -6.79 -23.03
N SER A 110 15.58 -5.96 -22.20
CA SER A 110 14.16 -5.62 -22.24
C SER A 110 14.02 -4.10 -22.21
N GLY A 111 14.16 -3.47 -23.37
CA GLY A 111 14.25 -2.01 -23.51
C GLY A 111 15.33 -1.41 -22.60
N SER A 112 14.97 -0.68 -21.55
CA SER A 112 15.94 0.06 -20.70
C SER A 112 16.76 -0.79 -19.72
N ILE A 113 16.46 -2.07 -19.53
CA ILE A 113 17.20 -2.97 -18.63
C ILE A 113 17.79 -4.16 -19.40
N SER A 114 18.96 -4.63 -18.96
CA SER A 114 19.62 -5.82 -19.48
C SER A 114 20.08 -6.75 -18.35
N ALA A 115 20.03 -8.06 -18.61
CA ALA A 115 20.63 -9.11 -17.80
C ALA A 115 21.76 -9.78 -18.59
N THR A 116 22.99 -9.65 -18.13
CA THR A 116 24.17 -10.29 -18.73
C THR A 116 24.56 -11.52 -17.92
N VAL A 117 24.40 -12.69 -18.53
CA VAL A 117 24.78 -14.00 -18.00
C VAL A 117 26.22 -14.29 -18.40
N LYS A 118 27.06 -14.64 -17.43
CA LYS A 118 28.41 -15.12 -17.67
C LYS A 118 28.36 -16.61 -18.03
N THR A 119 29.00 -16.97 -19.14
CA THR A 119 29.05 -18.35 -19.67
C THR A 119 30.48 -18.89 -19.73
N ALA A 120 31.40 -18.25 -19.02
CA ALA A 120 32.76 -18.77 -18.84
C ALA A 120 32.73 -19.99 -17.89
N ASP A 121 33.54 -21.00 -18.19
CA ASP A 121 33.64 -22.22 -17.38
C ASP A 121 33.86 -21.91 -15.89
N HIS A 122 33.18 -22.66 -15.02
CA HIS A 122 33.39 -22.67 -13.57
C HIS A 122 33.11 -21.37 -12.84
N ASP A 123 32.28 -20.50 -13.41
CA ASP A 123 31.85 -19.26 -12.80
C ASP A 123 30.34 -19.04 -12.96
N PHE A 124 29.70 -18.52 -11.92
CA PHE A 124 28.30 -18.16 -11.95
C PHE A 124 28.13 -16.67 -11.68
N ALA A 125 27.59 -15.96 -12.68
CA ALA A 125 27.19 -14.57 -12.53
C ALA A 125 26.08 -14.18 -13.51
N ILE A 126 25.08 -13.47 -13.00
CA ILE A 126 24.06 -12.76 -13.77
C ILE A 126 24.06 -11.32 -13.28
N ARG A 127 24.36 -10.36 -14.15
CA ARG A 127 24.42 -8.93 -13.80
C ARG A 127 23.25 -8.19 -14.43
N PHE A 128 22.53 -7.42 -13.63
CA PHE A 128 21.45 -6.55 -14.08
C PHE A 128 21.95 -5.11 -14.16
N HIS A 129 21.76 -4.48 -15.31
CA HIS A 129 22.26 -3.13 -15.57
C HIS A 129 21.34 -2.39 -16.53
N ALA A 130 21.45 -1.06 -16.55
CA ALA A 130 20.84 -0.26 -17.59
C ALA A 130 21.39 -0.68 -18.97
N THR A 131 20.53 -0.76 -19.98
CA THR A 131 20.92 -1.25 -21.33
C THR A 131 21.97 -0.37 -22.00
N ASP A 132 21.98 0.93 -21.68
CA ASP A 132 23.00 1.88 -22.15
C ASP A 132 24.36 1.71 -21.46
N GLY A 133 24.48 0.81 -20.47
CA GLY A 133 25.70 0.56 -19.70
C GLY A 133 26.02 1.64 -18.67
N SER A 134 25.14 2.61 -18.45
CA SER A 134 25.37 3.73 -17.53
C SER A 134 25.49 3.30 -16.06
N LYS A 135 24.82 2.21 -15.67
CA LYS A 135 24.72 1.78 -14.28
C LYS A 135 24.51 0.28 -14.13
N GLU A 136 25.35 -0.36 -13.31
CA GLU A 136 25.03 -1.68 -12.75
C GLU A 136 24.02 -1.52 -11.60
N LEU A 137 22.90 -2.24 -11.68
CA LEU A 137 21.81 -2.15 -10.71
C LEU A 137 22.08 -3.10 -9.54
N THR A 138 22.17 -4.39 -9.84
CA THR A 138 22.46 -5.47 -8.89
C THR A 138 22.91 -6.73 -9.63
N SER A 139 23.34 -7.77 -8.91
CA SER A 139 23.85 -9.01 -9.47
C SER A 139 23.45 -10.24 -8.65
N LEU A 140 23.27 -11.38 -9.34
CA LEU A 140 23.30 -12.73 -8.77
C LEU A 140 24.71 -13.29 -9.02
N LEU A 141 25.49 -13.50 -7.97
CA LEU A 141 26.89 -13.95 -8.06
C LEU A 141 27.05 -15.36 -7.47
N ASN A 142 28.27 -15.89 -7.38
CA ASN A 142 28.53 -17.18 -6.73
C ASN A 142 27.81 -17.31 -5.37
N ARG A 143 27.15 -18.46 -5.17
CA ARG A 143 26.31 -18.77 -3.99
C ARG A 143 25.12 -17.82 -3.77
N SER A 144 24.59 -17.22 -4.84
CA SER A 144 23.40 -16.36 -4.74
C SER A 144 22.10 -17.08 -5.06
N ILE A 145 22.13 -18.11 -5.90
CA ILE A 145 20.95 -18.90 -6.24
C ILE A 145 21.17 -20.31 -5.71
N GLY A 146 20.18 -20.85 -5.02
CA GLY A 146 20.29 -22.17 -4.42
C GLY A 146 18.97 -22.69 -3.90
N PHE A 147 19.03 -23.91 -3.37
CA PHE A 147 17.96 -24.49 -2.58
C PHE A 147 18.51 -25.05 -1.27
N ALA A 148 17.61 -25.21 -0.29
CA ALA A 148 17.93 -25.77 1.01
C ALA A 148 16.90 -26.83 1.41
N TYR A 149 17.38 -27.89 2.08
CA TYR A 149 16.55 -28.91 2.72
C TYR A 149 16.63 -28.81 4.24
N GLY A 150 15.51 -29.01 4.91
CA GLY A 150 15.45 -29.18 6.37
C GLY A 150 14.43 -30.24 6.77
N PRO A 151 14.76 -31.23 7.62
CA PRO A 151 16.11 -31.58 8.05
C PRO A 151 16.98 -32.06 6.87
N ALA A 152 18.31 -31.99 7.02
CA ALA A 152 19.23 -32.48 6.00
C ALA A 152 19.03 -33.99 5.74
N PRO A 153 18.88 -34.44 4.48
CA PRO A 153 18.73 -35.86 4.18
C PRO A 153 20.02 -36.62 4.50
N SER A 154 19.90 -37.72 5.24
CA SER A 154 21.02 -38.56 5.68
C SER A 154 21.60 -39.48 4.59
N ASN A 155 20.85 -39.72 3.50
CA ASN A 155 21.27 -40.51 2.34
C ASN A 155 20.63 -39.96 1.05
N PRO A 156 21.38 -39.70 -0.04
CA PRO A 156 20.82 -39.26 -1.33
C PRO A 156 19.95 -40.30 -2.05
N MET A 157 20.06 -41.60 -1.73
CA MET A 157 19.21 -42.68 -2.30
C MET A 157 17.82 -42.78 -1.64
N GLN A 158 17.32 -41.72 -1.02
CA GLN A 158 16.00 -41.77 -0.40
C GLN A 158 14.89 -41.87 -1.46
N THR A 159 14.47 -43.10 -1.76
CA THR A 159 13.11 -43.44 -2.21
C THR A 159 12.09 -43.39 -1.06
N ALA A 160 12.45 -42.72 0.04
CA ALA A 160 11.73 -42.68 1.30
C ALA A 160 10.70 -41.56 1.35
N ASP A 161 9.93 -41.53 2.43
CA ASP A 161 8.91 -40.53 2.71
C ASP A 161 9.48 -39.11 2.85
N MET A 162 9.33 -38.30 1.80
CA MET A 162 9.78 -36.90 1.78
C MET A 162 8.80 -35.92 2.45
N ARG A 163 7.67 -36.38 3.01
CA ARG A 163 6.64 -35.50 3.58
C ARG A 163 7.14 -34.64 4.75
N ASN A 164 8.21 -35.07 5.43
CA ASN A 164 8.84 -34.34 6.53
C ASN A 164 10.10 -33.55 6.11
N LEU A 165 10.41 -33.48 4.81
CA LEU A 165 11.52 -32.69 4.27
C LEU A 165 10.97 -31.38 3.70
N TYR A 166 11.28 -30.28 4.37
CA TYR A 166 10.99 -28.94 3.88
C TYR A 166 12.02 -28.56 2.84
N HIS A 167 11.55 -28.11 1.68
CA HIS A 167 12.39 -27.65 0.59
C HIS A 167 12.17 -26.16 0.38
N TYR A 168 13.27 -25.41 0.38
CA TYR A 168 13.28 -23.98 0.19
C TYR A 168 14.09 -23.65 -1.04
N ILE A 169 13.62 -22.70 -1.84
CA ILE A 169 14.40 -22.12 -2.93
C ILE A 169 14.68 -20.66 -2.58
N PHE A 170 15.87 -20.18 -2.91
CA PHE A 170 16.28 -18.83 -2.56
C PHE A 170 17.14 -18.17 -3.65
N THR A 171 17.08 -16.83 -3.66
CA THR A 171 17.94 -15.96 -4.47
C THR A 171 18.52 -14.84 -3.60
N GLN A 172 19.77 -14.45 -3.83
CA GLN A 172 20.48 -13.40 -3.10
C GLN A 172 21.05 -12.33 -4.04
N THR A 173 20.29 -11.25 -4.27
CA THR A 173 20.81 -10.09 -5.01
C THR A 173 21.88 -9.37 -4.20
N THR A 174 22.88 -8.77 -4.86
CA THR A 174 23.88 -7.94 -4.19
C THR A 174 23.25 -6.69 -3.59
N LEU A 175 23.69 -6.33 -2.38
CA LEU A 175 23.45 -5.04 -1.75
C LEU A 175 24.75 -4.22 -1.78
N SER A 176 24.75 -3.09 -2.47
CA SER A 176 25.92 -2.26 -2.72
C SER A 176 26.21 -1.29 -1.57
N VAL A 177 27.40 -0.66 -1.59
CA VAL A 177 27.75 0.38 -0.64
C VAL A 177 26.76 1.55 -0.72
N GLY A 178 26.19 1.94 0.42
CA GLY A 178 25.23 3.05 0.52
C GLY A 178 23.85 2.75 -0.08
N GLU A 179 23.60 1.53 -0.54
CA GLU A 179 22.28 1.12 -1.03
C GLU A 179 21.29 0.95 0.13
N SER A 180 20.10 1.53 -0.01
CA SER A 180 19.00 1.36 0.93
C SER A 180 17.84 0.61 0.25
N VAL A 181 17.03 -0.07 1.05
CA VAL A 181 15.91 -0.91 0.58
C VAL A 181 14.64 -0.52 1.31
N HIS A 182 13.55 -0.33 0.57
CA HIS A 182 12.28 0.19 1.08
C HIS A 182 11.07 -0.55 0.49
N GLY A 183 9.89 -0.38 1.07
CA GLY A 183 8.66 -1.06 0.66
C GLY A 183 8.36 -2.27 1.54
N LEU A 184 8.01 -3.40 0.91
CA LEU A 184 7.55 -4.66 1.51
C LEU A 184 6.15 -4.58 2.15
N GLY A 185 5.33 -3.61 1.73
CA GLY A 185 4.00 -3.35 2.26
C GLY A 185 3.99 -2.29 3.37
N GLU A 186 2.89 -2.23 4.12
CA GLU A 186 2.75 -1.31 5.24
C GLU A 186 3.55 -1.83 6.42
N ARG A 187 4.69 -1.20 6.72
CA ARG A 187 5.63 -1.61 7.77
C ARG A 187 5.84 -0.48 8.77
N PHE A 188 5.75 -0.81 10.05
CA PHE A 188 5.77 0.19 11.12
C PHE A 188 7.15 0.34 11.81
N GLY A 189 8.04 -0.64 11.64
CA GLY A 189 9.44 -0.54 12.07
C GLY A 189 10.25 0.46 11.23
N ALA A 190 11.59 0.45 11.37
CA ALA A 190 12.47 1.38 10.67
C ALA A 190 12.23 1.39 9.15
N PHE A 191 12.25 2.59 8.55
CA PHE A 191 11.87 2.80 7.16
C PHE A 191 12.81 2.10 6.16
N ASN A 192 14.13 2.24 6.35
CA ASN A 192 15.12 1.46 5.61
C ASN A 192 15.17 0.02 6.15
N LYS A 193 15.01 -0.96 5.26
CA LYS A 193 14.94 -2.39 5.58
C LYS A 193 16.30 -3.07 5.70
N VAL A 194 17.40 -2.39 5.33
CA VAL A 194 18.75 -2.95 5.52
C VAL A 194 19.01 -3.25 7.01
N GLY A 195 19.40 -4.49 7.29
CA GLY A 195 19.58 -5.06 8.62
C GLY A 195 18.37 -5.84 9.15
N GLN A 196 17.24 -5.87 8.43
CA GLN A 196 16.00 -6.48 8.91
C GLN A 196 15.74 -7.85 8.26
N ALA A 197 15.22 -8.78 9.06
CA ALA A 197 14.55 -9.97 8.58
C ALA A 197 13.05 -9.66 8.45
N VAL A 198 12.46 -9.91 7.28
CA VAL A 198 11.05 -9.54 7.00
C VAL A 198 10.30 -10.77 6.50
N THR A 199 9.17 -11.06 7.13
CA THR A 199 8.24 -12.11 6.68
C THR A 199 7.03 -11.46 6.01
N LEU A 200 6.72 -11.89 4.80
CA LEU A 200 5.52 -11.46 4.08
C LEU A 200 4.37 -12.43 4.34
N TRP A 201 3.60 -12.15 5.38
CA TRP A 201 2.47 -12.95 5.83
C TRP A 201 1.48 -12.05 6.57
N ASN A 202 0.27 -11.91 6.04
CA ASN A 202 -0.74 -11.03 6.61
C ASN A 202 -1.06 -11.44 8.05
N ALA A 203 -1.03 -10.44 8.93
CA ALA A 203 -1.29 -10.66 10.33
C ALA A 203 -2.03 -9.46 10.92
N ASP A 204 -2.90 -9.77 11.86
CA ASP A 204 -3.59 -8.79 12.70
C ASP A 204 -2.78 -8.67 14.00
N GLY A 205 -1.87 -7.69 14.02
CA GLY A 205 -0.83 -7.52 15.04
C GLY A 205 -0.65 -6.10 15.58
N GLY A 206 -1.64 -5.22 15.36
CA GLY A 206 -1.49 -3.80 15.68
C GLY A 206 -0.59 -3.06 14.68
N THR A 207 -0.30 -1.79 14.98
CA THR A 207 0.72 -1.01 14.25
C THR A 207 2.09 -1.02 14.93
N SER A 208 2.26 -1.70 16.06
CA SER A 208 3.45 -1.54 16.91
C SER A 208 4.33 -2.79 16.99
N SER A 209 4.35 -3.59 15.91
CA SER A 209 5.16 -4.81 15.82
C SER A 209 5.84 -4.98 14.44
N ASP A 210 6.60 -6.06 14.27
CA ASP A 210 7.18 -6.46 12.98
C ASP A 210 6.15 -7.09 12.02
N GLN A 211 4.96 -7.39 12.53
CA GLN A 211 3.82 -7.88 11.75
C GLN A 211 3.16 -6.75 10.94
N ALA A 212 2.31 -7.13 10.00
CA ALA A 212 1.58 -6.17 9.20
C ALA A 212 0.30 -6.77 8.61
N TYR A 213 -0.73 -5.93 8.51
CA TYR A 213 -1.98 -6.26 7.85
C TYR A 213 -1.86 -6.40 6.33
N LYS A 214 -0.88 -5.68 5.74
CA LYS A 214 -0.75 -5.45 4.29
C LYS A 214 0.66 -5.83 3.82
N ASN A 215 0.85 -7.11 3.49
CA ASN A 215 2.11 -7.62 2.95
C ASN A 215 2.12 -7.58 1.43
N VAL A 216 3.00 -6.74 0.88
CA VAL A 216 3.16 -6.56 -0.56
C VAL A 216 4.58 -6.99 -0.94
N PRO A 217 4.76 -8.00 -1.80
CA PRO A 217 6.08 -8.51 -2.17
C PRO A 217 6.81 -7.63 -3.18
N LEU A 218 6.82 -6.31 -2.97
CA LEU A 218 7.57 -5.32 -3.75
C LEU A 218 8.54 -4.58 -2.82
N TRP A 219 9.80 -4.48 -3.22
CA TRP A 219 10.74 -3.55 -2.60
C TRP A 219 11.50 -2.73 -3.64
N ILE A 220 11.95 -1.55 -3.24
CA ILE A 220 12.66 -0.58 -4.08
C ILE A 220 14.02 -0.28 -3.48
N SER A 221 15.03 -0.14 -4.35
CA SER A 221 16.40 0.22 -4.02
C SER A 221 16.70 1.68 -4.37
N SER A 222 17.54 2.33 -3.56
CA SER A 222 18.11 3.65 -3.87
C SER A 222 18.98 3.68 -5.13
N ARG A 223 19.27 2.51 -5.72
CA ARG A 223 19.98 2.40 -6.98
C ARG A 223 19.09 2.50 -8.22
N GLY A 224 17.78 2.77 -8.06
CA GLY A 224 16.89 3.01 -9.19
C GLY A 224 16.32 1.75 -9.82
N TYR A 225 16.17 0.68 -9.02
CA TYR A 225 15.43 -0.52 -9.42
C TYR A 225 14.55 -1.02 -8.26
N GLY A 226 13.52 -1.80 -8.59
CA GLY A 226 12.71 -2.53 -7.62
C GLY A 226 12.61 -4.00 -7.97
N ILE A 227 12.24 -4.83 -6.98
CA ILE A 227 11.97 -6.26 -7.18
C ILE A 227 10.58 -6.60 -6.67
N PHE A 228 9.76 -7.14 -7.56
CA PHE A 228 8.45 -7.72 -7.25
C PHE A 228 8.56 -9.24 -7.25
N ILE A 229 8.24 -9.89 -6.12
CA ILE A 229 8.32 -11.34 -5.96
C ILE A 229 6.95 -11.93 -6.27
N ASP A 230 6.87 -12.71 -7.35
CA ASP A 230 5.62 -13.20 -7.93
C ASP A 230 5.17 -14.51 -7.27
N THR A 231 4.77 -14.39 -6.00
CA THR A 231 4.10 -15.46 -5.27
C THR A 231 3.24 -14.90 -4.14
N PRO A 232 1.99 -15.36 -3.97
CA PRO A 232 1.17 -15.00 -2.82
C PRO A 232 1.50 -15.83 -1.57
N ASP A 233 2.34 -16.86 -1.67
CA ASP A 233 2.76 -17.66 -0.52
C ASP A 233 3.61 -16.84 0.48
N LYS A 234 3.90 -17.43 1.64
CA LYS A 234 4.82 -16.86 2.62
C LYS A 234 6.21 -16.67 1.99
N VAL A 235 6.67 -15.42 1.98
CA VAL A 235 8.03 -15.06 1.57
C VAL A 235 8.83 -14.65 2.80
N GLU A 236 10.05 -15.14 2.90
CA GLU A 236 11.00 -14.73 3.93
C GLU A 236 12.19 -14.03 3.31
N LEU A 237 12.42 -12.79 3.74
CA LEU A 237 13.53 -11.97 3.31
C LEU A 237 14.54 -11.77 4.43
N GLU A 238 15.83 -11.84 4.07
CA GLU A 238 16.93 -11.36 4.92
C GLU A 238 17.60 -10.19 4.19
N VAL A 239 17.25 -8.95 4.56
CA VAL A 239 17.72 -7.74 3.88
C VAL A 239 18.99 -7.28 4.60
N GLY A 240 20.16 -7.78 4.18
CA GLY A 240 21.42 -7.51 4.89
C GLY A 240 21.51 -8.11 6.30
N SER A 241 20.53 -8.92 6.73
CA SER A 241 20.43 -9.49 8.09
C SER A 241 21.06 -10.89 8.25
N GLU A 242 21.26 -11.63 7.16
CA GLU A 242 22.07 -12.87 7.14
C GLU A 242 23.45 -12.61 6.53
N ARG A 243 23.49 -12.10 5.30
CA ARG A 243 24.72 -11.62 4.66
C ARG A 243 24.58 -10.12 4.44
N SER A 244 25.44 -9.33 5.07
CA SER A 244 25.35 -7.87 5.09
C SER A 244 25.39 -7.21 3.71
N CYS A 245 25.91 -7.89 2.69
CA CYS A 245 25.98 -7.41 1.31
C CYS A 245 24.97 -8.11 0.36
N ARG A 246 23.87 -8.66 0.90
CA ARG A 246 22.84 -9.36 0.11
C ARG A 246 21.43 -9.05 0.59
N VAL A 247 20.49 -9.07 -0.36
CA VAL A 247 19.07 -9.25 -0.07
C VAL A 247 18.70 -10.68 -0.45
N GLN A 248 18.50 -11.53 0.56
CA GLN A 248 18.01 -12.89 0.35
C GLN A 248 16.49 -12.88 0.27
N THR A 249 15.94 -13.53 -0.75
CA THR A 249 14.52 -13.88 -0.84
C THR A 249 14.39 -15.38 -0.84
N SER A 250 13.49 -15.93 -0.02
CA SER A 250 13.28 -17.37 0.09
C SER A 250 11.81 -17.73 0.26
N VAL A 251 11.45 -18.88 -0.28
CA VAL A 251 10.11 -19.47 -0.16
C VAL A 251 10.25 -20.97 0.06
N GLU A 252 9.34 -21.57 0.81
CA GLU A 252 9.25 -23.01 0.94
C GLU A 252 8.49 -23.58 -0.27
N SER A 253 9.22 -23.76 -1.37
CA SER A 253 8.71 -24.18 -2.68
C SER A 253 9.84 -24.82 -3.49
N GLN A 254 9.47 -25.41 -4.64
CA GLN A 254 10.39 -25.91 -5.65
C GLN A 254 10.81 -24.83 -6.65
N ARG A 255 10.15 -23.68 -6.62
CA ARG A 255 10.36 -22.56 -7.54
C ARG A 255 10.08 -21.20 -6.90
N ILE A 256 10.78 -20.17 -7.37
CA ILE A 256 10.52 -18.76 -7.05
C ILE A 256 10.67 -17.92 -8.31
N LYS A 257 9.70 -17.04 -8.55
CA LYS A 257 9.73 -16.07 -9.64
C LYS A 257 9.73 -14.66 -9.07
N TRP A 258 10.52 -13.77 -9.66
CA TRP A 258 10.48 -12.34 -9.35
C TRP A 258 10.79 -11.51 -10.59
N TYR A 259 10.34 -10.27 -10.58
CA TYR A 259 10.57 -9.26 -11.61
C TYR A 259 11.52 -8.21 -11.05
N ILE A 260 12.62 -7.94 -11.75
CA ILE A 260 13.40 -6.72 -11.54
C ILE A 260 12.86 -5.63 -12.47
N ILE A 261 12.58 -4.47 -11.92
CA ILE A 261 11.96 -3.32 -12.58
C ILE A 261 12.94 -2.15 -12.50
N HIS A 262 13.45 -1.70 -13.64
CA HIS A 262 14.34 -0.55 -13.73
C HIS A 262 13.53 0.74 -13.83
N GLY A 263 13.90 1.74 -13.02
CA GLY A 263 13.36 3.09 -13.05
C GLY A 263 13.89 3.87 -14.25
N PRO A 264 14.91 4.74 -14.12
CA PRO A 264 15.87 4.81 -13.02
C PRO A 264 15.36 5.54 -11.77
N THR A 265 14.18 6.15 -11.83
CA THR A 265 13.54 6.81 -10.68
C THR A 265 12.52 5.91 -9.95
N PRO A 266 12.28 6.10 -8.63
CA PRO A 266 11.26 5.35 -7.90
C PRO A 266 9.84 5.51 -8.47
N LYS A 267 9.52 6.67 -9.06
CA LYS A 267 8.23 6.90 -9.74
C LYS A 267 8.06 6.00 -10.96
N GLU A 268 9.09 5.87 -11.78
CA GLU A 268 9.05 4.98 -12.95
C GLU A 268 8.96 3.51 -12.55
N ILE A 269 9.60 3.11 -11.44
CA ILE A 269 9.46 1.76 -10.89
C ILE A 269 8.00 1.48 -10.50
N LEU A 270 7.37 2.40 -9.77
CA LEU A 270 5.96 2.26 -9.36
C LEU A 270 5.02 2.26 -10.57
N TYR A 271 5.27 3.10 -11.57
CA TYR A 271 4.51 3.11 -12.81
C TYR A 271 4.60 1.74 -13.52
N LYS A 272 5.81 1.20 -13.72
CA LYS A 272 6.02 -0.11 -14.35
C LYS A 272 5.45 -1.25 -13.50
N TYR A 273 5.52 -1.16 -12.17
CA TYR A 273 4.84 -2.09 -11.27
C TYR A 273 3.32 -2.05 -11.40
N SER A 274 2.74 -0.87 -11.66
CA SER A 274 1.29 -0.74 -11.92
C SER A 274 0.85 -1.37 -13.24
N ILE A 275 1.75 -1.50 -14.23
CA ILE A 275 1.47 -2.29 -15.46
C ILE A 275 1.34 -3.77 -15.11
N LEU A 276 2.20 -4.27 -14.22
CA LEU A 276 2.19 -5.66 -13.76
C LEU A 276 0.97 -5.98 -12.90
N THR A 277 0.60 -5.12 -11.95
CA THR A 277 -0.35 -5.47 -10.89
C THR A 277 -1.67 -4.68 -10.92
N GLY A 278 -1.78 -3.72 -11.83
CA GLY A 278 -2.92 -2.86 -12.02
C GLY A 278 -2.78 -1.49 -11.35
N LYS A 279 -3.44 -0.50 -11.96
CA LYS A 279 -3.50 0.88 -11.45
C LYS A 279 -4.55 1.03 -10.35
N PRO A 280 -4.34 1.94 -9.39
CA PRO A 280 -5.35 2.26 -8.38
C PRO A 280 -6.67 2.74 -8.98
N GLY A 281 -7.79 2.33 -8.38
CA GLY A 281 -9.11 2.86 -8.73
C GLY A 281 -9.20 4.35 -8.42
N LYS A 282 -10.05 5.09 -9.13
CA LYS A 282 -10.37 6.48 -8.75
C LYS A 282 -11.37 6.45 -7.60
N VAL A 283 -11.25 7.43 -6.69
CA VAL A 283 -12.23 7.67 -5.62
C VAL A 283 -12.90 9.03 -5.83
N PRO A 284 -14.17 9.19 -5.44
CA PRO A 284 -14.94 10.41 -5.64
C PRO A 284 -14.52 11.53 -4.68
N SER A 285 -14.66 12.78 -5.09
CA SER A 285 -14.20 13.95 -4.30
C SER A 285 -14.80 14.04 -2.88
N TRP A 286 -16.03 13.55 -2.66
CA TRP A 286 -16.64 13.52 -1.33
C TRP A 286 -15.86 12.66 -0.33
N SER A 287 -15.09 11.66 -0.78
CA SER A 287 -14.37 10.75 0.11
C SER A 287 -13.19 11.42 0.79
N TYR A 288 -12.70 12.55 0.26
CA TYR A 288 -11.59 13.32 0.82
C TYR A 288 -11.98 14.14 2.04
N GLY A 289 -13.29 14.27 2.29
CA GLY A 289 -13.83 14.96 3.46
C GLY A 289 -13.44 14.34 4.79
N LEU A 290 -13.89 14.95 5.87
CA LEU A 290 -13.74 14.39 7.21
C LEU A 290 -14.73 13.24 7.41
N TRP A 291 -14.21 12.08 7.82
CA TRP A 291 -15.00 10.93 8.25
C TRP A 291 -15.08 10.93 9.77
N LEU A 292 -16.29 10.76 10.31
CA LEU A 292 -16.53 10.55 11.73
C LEU A 292 -17.15 9.17 11.95
N SER A 293 -16.68 8.45 12.96
CA SER A 293 -17.27 7.16 13.30
C SER A 293 -18.00 7.19 14.64
N THR A 294 -18.77 6.13 14.87
CA THR A 294 -19.29 5.77 16.19
C THR A 294 -18.20 5.42 17.21
N SER A 295 -16.93 5.28 16.82
CA SER A 295 -15.93 4.46 17.54
C SER A 295 -16.33 2.97 17.60
N PHE A 296 -15.50 2.12 18.23
CA PHE A 296 -15.69 0.67 18.25
C PHE A 296 -16.64 0.20 19.37
N THR A 297 -16.20 0.19 20.63
CA THR A 297 -16.95 -0.42 21.77
C THR A 297 -17.77 0.59 22.58
N THR A 298 -18.01 1.76 22.04
CA THR A 298 -18.89 2.77 22.63
C THR A 298 -20.35 2.38 22.45
N ASN A 299 -21.25 3.00 23.22
CA ASN A 299 -22.68 2.89 22.99
C ASN A 299 -23.11 3.94 21.97
N TYR A 300 -23.88 3.57 20.95
CA TYR A 300 -24.42 4.51 19.98
C TYR A 300 -25.80 4.08 19.48
N ASP A 301 -26.67 5.07 19.33
CA ASP A 301 -28.01 4.99 18.76
C ASP A 301 -28.25 6.22 17.87
N GLU A 302 -29.45 6.35 17.30
CA GLU A 302 -29.80 7.49 16.45
C GLU A 302 -29.64 8.83 17.18
N THR A 303 -29.98 8.92 18.47
CA THR A 303 -29.86 10.15 19.25
C THR A 303 -28.40 10.55 19.45
N THR A 304 -27.55 9.60 19.82
CA THR A 304 -26.11 9.79 20.04
C THR A 304 -25.44 10.27 18.76
N VAL A 305 -25.71 9.60 17.64
CA VAL A 305 -25.16 9.96 16.32
C VAL A 305 -25.56 11.37 15.92
N ASN A 306 -26.86 11.72 16.01
CA ASN A 306 -27.33 13.07 15.70
C ASN A 306 -26.70 14.12 16.61
N SER A 307 -26.54 13.84 17.91
CA SER A 307 -25.92 14.78 18.86
C SER A 307 -24.48 15.12 18.49
N PHE A 308 -23.70 14.15 18.02
CA PHE A 308 -22.34 14.38 17.57
C PHE A 308 -22.30 15.19 16.29
N LEU A 309 -23.12 14.84 15.31
CA LEU A 309 -23.11 15.54 14.02
C LEU A 309 -23.60 17.00 14.16
N GLU A 310 -24.65 17.25 14.94
CA GLU A 310 -25.07 18.61 15.27
C GLU A 310 -24.01 19.35 16.10
N GLY A 311 -23.31 18.64 17.01
CA GLY A 311 -22.19 19.19 17.77
C GLY A 311 -21.01 19.61 16.90
N MET A 312 -20.69 18.83 15.85
CA MET A 312 -19.66 19.15 14.85
C MET A 312 -20.07 20.36 14.02
N LYS A 313 -21.31 20.37 13.54
CA LYS A 313 -21.88 21.50 12.79
C LYS A 313 -21.89 22.80 13.61
N ALA A 314 -22.28 22.75 14.88
CA ALA A 314 -22.28 23.90 15.78
C ALA A 314 -20.88 24.48 16.05
N ARG A 315 -19.82 23.75 15.69
CA ARG A 315 -18.41 24.14 15.83
C ARG A 315 -17.74 24.41 14.48
N ASP A 316 -18.53 24.54 13.41
CA ASP A 316 -18.06 24.75 12.03
C ASP A 316 -17.09 23.64 11.58
N ILE A 317 -17.41 22.39 11.91
CA ILE A 317 -16.65 21.21 11.49
C ILE A 317 -17.53 20.36 10.57
N PRO A 318 -17.36 20.48 9.24
CA PRO A 318 -18.15 19.70 8.30
C PRO A 318 -17.72 18.24 8.33
N VAL A 319 -18.69 17.35 8.48
CA VAL A 319 -18.50 15.89 8.35
C VAL A 319 -19.11 15.48 7.03
N GLU A 320 -18.32 14.88 6.15
CA GLU A 320 -18.82 14.45 4.83
C GLU A 320 -19.33 13.00 4.89
N VAL A 321 -18.71 12.16 5.72
CA VAL A 321 -19.05 10.73 5.85
C VAL A 321 -19.20 10.33 7.32
N PHE A 322 -20.31 9.68 7.64
CA PHE A 322 -20.48 9.02 8.93
C PHE A 322 -20.28 7.51 8.82
N HIS A 323 -19.50 6.91 9.72
CA HIS A 323 -19.20 5.48 9.77
C HIS A 323 -19.83 4.80 10.98
N PHE A 324 -20.64 3.76 10.74
CA PHE A 324 -21.12 2.86 11.78
C PHE A 324 -20.18 1.66 11.93
N ASP A 325 -19.60 1.48 13.11
CA ASP A 325 -18.70 0.37 13.39
C ASP A 325 -19.44 -0.87 13.92
N CYS A 326 -18.73 -1.90 14.40
CA CYS A 326 -19.23 -3.28 14.52
C CYS A 326 -20.65 -3.47 15.13
N PHE A 327 -21.01 -2.74 16.18
CA PHE A 327 -22.30 -2.84 16.88
C PHE A 327 -23.53 -2.27 16.14
N TRP A 328 -23.40 -1.84 14.87
CA TRP A 328 -24.59 -1.76 14.00
C TRP A 328 -25.24 -3.14 13.81
N LEU A 329 -24.44 -4.19 13.95
CA LEU A 329 -24.85 -5.59 14.04
C LEU A 329 -24.99 -6.03 15.50
N LYS A 330 -25.86 -7.00 15.72
CA LYS A 330 -26.04 -7.60 17.07
C LYS A 330 -24.76 -8.29 17.55
N ALA A 331 -24.45 -8.15 18.85
CA ALA A 331 -23.30 -8.83 19.46
C ALA A 331 -23.31 -10.35 19.20
N PHE A 332 -22.13 -10.93 18.96
CA PHE A 332 -21.90 -12.34 18.59
C PHE A 332 -22.39 -12.77 17.19
N HIS A 333 -23.02 -11.87 16.42
CA HIS A 333 -23.55 -12.16 15.10
C HIS A 333 -22.66 -11.65 13.95
N TRP A 334 -21.49 -11.09 14.22
CA TRP A 334 -20.73 -10.37 13.20
C TRP A 334 -20.06 -11.34 12.19
N CYS A 335 -20.12 -11.14 10.87
CA CYS A 335 -20.81 -10.11 10.10
C CYS A 335 -22.03 -10.69 9.35
N ASP A 336 -23.23 -10.67 9.95
CA ASP A 336 -24.44 -11.25 9.35
C ASP A 336 -25.28 -10.30 8.48
N PHE A 337 -24.84 -9.06 8.32
CA PHE A 337 -25.47 -8.01 7.50
C PHE A 337 -26.85 -7.54 7.99
N VAL A 338 -27.24 -7.90 9.22
CA VAL A 338 -28.53 -7.52 9.82
C VAL A 338 -28.34 -6.45 10.88
N PHE A 339 -28.92 -5.27 10.65
CA PHE A 339 -28.95 -4.21 11.66
C PHE A 339 -29.62 -4.70 12.96
N ASP A 340 -29.01 -4.42 14.12
CA ASP A 340 -29.61 -4.73 15.41
C ASP A 340 -30.90 -3.93 15.59
N SER A 341 -32.05 -4.60 15.48
CA SER A 341 -33.36 -3.98 15.55
C SER A 341 -33.67 -3.28 16.87
N ASN A 342 -32.94 -3.60 17.95
CA ASN A 342 -33.10 -2.90 19.24
C ASN A 342 -32.49 -1.50 19.19
N MET A 343 -31.39 -1.33 18.43
CA MET A 343 -30.65 -0.08 18.32
C MET A 343 -31.03 0.71 17.06
N PHE A 344 -31.38 -0.01 15.99
CA PHE A 344 -31.67 0.49 14.65
C PHE A 344 -33.00 -0.11 14.13
N PRO A 345 -34.16 0.30 14.69
CA PRO A 345 -35.46 -0.25 14.29
C PRO A 345 -35.89 0.14 12.86
N ASP A 346 -35.37 1.26 12.35
CA ASP A 346 -35.62 1.77 10.99
C ASP A 346 -34.30 2.27 10.35
N PRO A 347 -33.38 1.35 9.99
CA PRO A 347 -32.05 1.74 9.53
C PRO A 347 -32.11 2.53 8.21
N LYS A 348 -33.03 2.17 7.31
CA LYS A 348 -33.22 2.88 6.04
C LYS A 348 -33.72 4.31 6.25
N GLY A 349 -34.75 4.49 7.07
CA GLY A 349 -35.25 5.83 7.37
C GLY A 349 -34.26 6.65 8.18
N GLN A 350 -33.50 6.05 9.10
CA GLN A 350 -32.45 6.74 9.84
C GLN A 350 -31.34 7.26 8.93
N ILE A 351 -30.80 6.41 8.05
CA ILE A 351 -29.78 6.83 7.07
C ILE A 351 -30.34 7.92 6.15
N ALA A 352 -31.60 7.79 5.69
CA ALA A 352 -32.24 8.81 4.88
C ALA A 352 -32.39 10.15 5.64
N ARG A 353 -32.79 10.12 6.91
CA ARG A 353 -32.89 11.31 7.78
C ARG A 353 -31.54 11.99 7.94
N LEU A 354 -30.48 11.23 8.26
CA LEU A 354 -29.10 11.73 8.41
C LEU A 354 -28.57 12.44 7.17
N LYS A 355 -28.86 11.90 5.97
CA LYS A 355 -28.47 12.54 4.71
C LYS A 355 -29.32 13.77 4.40
N SER A 356 -30.64 13.67 4.60
CA SER A 356 -31.59 14.76 4.30
C SER A 356 -31.45 15.97 5.23
N SER A 357 -30.92 15.80 6.45
CA SER A 357 -30.61 16.90 7.36
C SER A 357 -29.42 17.75 6.90
N GLY A 358 -28.64 17.23 5.94
CA GLY A 358 -27.40 17.86 5.47
C GLY A 358 -26.23 17.74 6.45
N LEU A 359 -26.35 16.91 7.48
CA LEU A 359 -25.28 16.68 8.47
C LEU A 359 -24.12 15.85 7.91
N VAL A 360 -24.42 14.95 6.99
CA VAL A 360 -23.45 14.16 6.21
C VAL A 360 -23.95 13.96 4.79
N LYS A 361 -23.03 13.69 3.86
CA LYS A 361 -23.37 13.33 2.48
C LYS A 361 -23.49 11.82 2.29
N LYS A 362 -22.63 11.05 2.98
CA LYS A 362 -22.48 9.62 2.77
C LYS A 362 -22.43 8.85 4.08
N VAL A 363 -22.81 7.58 4.02
CA VAL A 363 -22.74 6.64 5.14
C VAL A 363 -21.86 5.46 4.78
N CYS A 364 -20.95 5.14 5.70
CA CYS A 364 -20.12 3.95 5.66
C CYS A 364 -20.57 2.99 6.77
N VAL A 365 -20.45 1.68 6.53
CA VAL A 365 -20.61 0.67 7.59
C VAL A 365 -19.43 -0.29 7.60
N TRP A 366 -19.16 -0.83 8.78
CA TRP A 366 -18.19 -1.89 8.98
C TRP A 366 -18.71 -3.22 8.44
N ILE A 367 -17.87 -3.96 7.73
CA ILE A 367 -18.06 -5.39 7.47
C ILE A 367 -16.75 -6.13 7.67
N ASN A 368 -16.82 -7.45 7.79
CA ASN A 368 -15.67 -8.32 7.64
C ASN A 368 -16.04 -9.60 6.87
N PRO A 369 -15.07 -10.45 6.50
CA PRO A 369 -15.34 -11.64 5.70
C PRO A 369 -15.57 -12.89 6.57
N TYR A 370 -16.01 -12.71 7.82
CA TYR A 370 -16.23 -13.76 8.80
C TYR A 370 -17.67 -13.77 9.33
N LEU A 371 -18.10 -14.88 9.93
CA LEU A 371 -19.46 -15.06 10.45
C LEU A 371 -19.47 -15.73 11.83
N GLY A 372 -20.01 -15.06 12.84
CA GLY A 372 -20.24 -15.61 14.18
C GLY A 372 -21.34 -16.66 14.22
N GLN A 373 -21.12 -17.76 14.95
CA GLN A 373 -22.02 -18.91 14.96
C GLN A 373 -23.42 -18.61 15.52
N ALA A 374 -23.55 -17.63 16.41
CA ALA A 374 -24.84 -17.28 17.01
C ALA A 374 -25.84 -16.73 15.98
N SER A 375 -25.35 -16.17 14.87
CA SER A 375 -26.24 -15.64 13.83
C SER A 375 -27.02 -16.75 13.12
N PRO A 376 -28.34 -16.58 12.89
CA PRO A 376 -29.10 -17.45 11.99
C PRO A 376 -28.49 -17.55 10.57
N VAL A 377 -27.79 -16.50 10.13
CA VAL A 377 -27.11 -16.46 8.83
C VAL A 377 -25.97 -17.47 8.76
N PHE A 378 -25.26 -17.74 9.87
CA PHE A 378 -24.24 -18.77 9.92
C PHE A 378 -24.83 -20.14 9.55
N LYS A 379 -25.98 -20.51 10.13
CA LYS A 379 -26.66 -21.78 9.83
C LYS A 379 -27.05 -21.86 8.35
N HIS A 380 -27.51 -20.76 7.76
CA HIS A 380 -27.81 -20.69 6.33
C HIS A 380 -26.56 -20.92 5.48
N ALA A 381 -25.50 -20.14 5.69
CA ALA A 381 -24.24 -20.24 4.96
C ALA A 381 -23.59 -21.63 5.09
N ALA A 382 -23.61 -22.20 6.31
CA ALA A 382 -23.16 -23.56 6.60
C ALA A 382 -23.92 -24.61 5.78
N SER A 383 -25.26 -24.52 5.74
CA SER A 383 -26.12 -25.47 5.00
C SER A 383 -25.93 -25.41 3.49
N LYS A 384 -25.52 -24.25 2.97
CA LYS A 384 -25.24 -24.01 1.55
C LYS A 384 -23.79 -24.26 1.15
N GLY A 385 -22.90 -24.51 2.12
CA GLY A 385 -21.48 -24.72 1.85
C GLY A 385 -20.73 -23.44 1.48
N TYR A 386 -21.16 -22.29 1.98
CA TYR A 386 -20.51 -20.99 1.74
C TYR A 386 -19.35 -20.70 2.68
N LEU A 387 -19.09 -21.57 3.67
CA LEU A 387 -18.03 -21.39 4.66
C LEU A 387 -16.85 -22.31 4.36
N LEU A 388 -15.65 -21.82 4.62
CA LEU A 388 -14.40 -22.57 4.51
C LEU A 388 -14.47 -23.86 5.33
N ARG A 389 -13.98 -24.96 4.76
CA ARG A 389 -14.01 -26.27 5.39
C ARG A 389 -12.62 -26.74 5.83
N ARG A 390 -12.61 -27.63 6.81
CA ARG A 390 -11.49 -28.50 7.14
C ARG A 390 -11.39 -29.63 6.12
N LYS A 391 -10.23 -30.28 6.05
CA LYS A 391 -10.03 -31.43 5.15
C LYS A 391 -10.93 -32.63 5.48
N ASN A 392 -11.42 -32.74 6.72
CA ASN A 392 -12.38 -33.77 7.13
C ASN A 392 -13.84 -33.45 6.73
N GLY A 393 -14.10 -32.28 6.12
CA GLY A 393 -15.43 -31.85 5.68
C GLY A 393 -16.17 -30.95 6.67
N ASP A 394 -15.71 -30.84 7.92
CA ASP A 394 -16.28 -29.91 8.91
C ASP A 394 -16.05 -28.46 8.49
N ILE A 395 -16.84 -27.53 9.02
CA ILE A 395 -16.59 -26.10 8.81
C ILE A 395 -15.38 -25.69 9.67
N PHE A 396 -14.48 -24.89 9.11
CA PHE A 396 -13.42 -24.28 9.91
C PHE A 396 -14.05 -23.30 10.90
N GLN A 397 -13.81 -23.52 12.19
CA GLN A 397 -14.26 -22.65 13.26
C GLN A 397 -13.20 -22.49 14.35
N TRP A 398 -13.24 -21.35 15.02
CA TRP A 398 -12.52 -21.03 16.26
C TRP A 398 -13.25 -19.92 17.04
N ASP A 399 -12.68 -19.46 18.15
CA ASP A 399 -13.28 -18.45 19.03
C ASP A 399 -12.54 -17.10 19.06
N LEU A 400 -11.61 -16.88 18.12
CA LEU A 400 -10.97 -15.57 17.97
C LEU A 400 -11.91 -14.62 17.21
N TRP A 401 -12.00 -13.36 17.70
CA TRP A 401 -12.91 -12.30 17.25
C TRP A 401 -14.41 -12.56 17.51
N GLN A 402 -14.98 -13.66 17.00
CA GLN A 402 -16.36 -14.07 17.31
C GLN A 402 -16.38 -15.52 17.79
N THR A 403 -17.32 -15.86 18.68
CA THR A 403 -17.51 -17.24 19.15
C THR A 403 -17.97 -18.14 18.00
N GLY A 404 -17.28 -19.27 17.82
CA GLY A 404 -17.56 -20.22 16.74
C GLY A 404 -17.47 -19.60 15.33
N MET A 405 -16.60 -18.62 15.12
CA MET A 405 -16.53 -17.89 13.86
C MET A 405 -16.13 -18.80 12.68
N GLY A 406 -16.88 -18.74 11.58
CA GLY A 406 -16.51 -19.29 10.27
C GLY A 406 -15.99 -18.22 9.31
N ILE A 407 -15.33 -18.64 8.23
CA ILE A 407 -14.78 -17.76 7.19
C ILE A 407 -15.57 -18.00 5.90
N VAL A 408 -15.96 -16.93 5.19
CA VAL A 408 -16.64 -17.05 3.91
C VAL A 408 -15.67 -17.60 2.85
N ASP A 409 -16.08 -18.63 2.13
CA ASP A 409 -15.26 -19.21 1.06
C ASP A 409 -15.49 -18.47 -0.26
N PHE A 410 -14.71 -17.42 -0.53
CA PHE A 410 -14.81 -16.67 -1.78
C PHE A 410 -14.27 -17.41 -3.02
N THR A 411 -13.83 -18.67 -2.88
CA THR A 411 -13.54 -19.54 -4.03
C THR A 411 -14.79 -20.30 -4.49
N ASN A 412 -15.88 -20.24 -3.71
CA ASN A 412 -17.21 -20.69 -4.10
C ASN A 412 -17.99 -19.55 -4.78
N PRO A 413 -18.28 -19.63 -6.10
CA PRO A 413 -19.03 -18.59 -6.80
C PRO A 413 -20.41 -18.30 -6.18
N GLU A 414 -21.12 -19.31 -5.68
CA GLU A 414 -22.42 -19.12 -5.03
C GLU A 414 -22.29 -18.36 -3.69
N ALA A 415 -21.17 -18.55 -2.98
CA ALA A 415 -20.90 -17.79 -1.76
C ALA A 415 -20.58 -16.32 -2.08
N VAL A 416 -19.88 -16.05 -3.18
CA VAL A 416 -19.62 -14.70 -3.68
C VAL A 416 -20.94 -14.01 -4.05
N GLU A 417 -21.79 -14.67 -4.85
CA GLU A 417 -23.11 -14.15 -5.22
C GLU A 417 -23.96 -13.83 -3.97
N TRP A 418 -24.02 -14.76 -3.02
CA TRP A 418 -24.72 -14.57 -1.76
C TRP A 418 -24.20 -13.38 -0.96
N TYR A 419 -22.88 -13.24 -0.83
CA TYR A 419 -22.25 -12.12 -0.13
C TYR A 419 -22.54 -10.78 -0.82
N VAL A 420 -22.51 -10.75 -2.15
CA VAL A 420 -22.88 -9.56 -2.95
C VAL A 420 -24.34 -9.18 -2.75
N GLU A 421 -25.26 -10.14 -2.68
CA GLU A 421 -26.68 -9.86 -2.36
C GLU A 421 -26.85 -9.30 -0.94
N CYS A 422 -26.08 -9.78 0.04
CA CYS A 422 -26.02 -9.18 1.37
C CYS A 422 -25.57 -7.71 1.31
N LEU A 423 -24.53 -7.40 0.53
CA LEU A 423 -24.05 -6.02 0.32
C LEU A 423 -25.10 -5.14 -0.35
N LYS A 424 -25.76 -5.62 -1.42
CA LYS A 424 -26.86 -4.90 -2.07
C LYS A 424 -27.98 -4.56 -1.08
N GLY A 425 -28.28 -5.47 -0.17
CA GLY A 425 -29.22 -5.22 0.93
C GLY A 425 -28.82 -4.06 1.85
N LEU A 426 -27.52 -3.76 2.00
CA LEU A 426 -27.03 -2.56 2.70
C LEU A 426 -27.16 -1.31 1.83
N PHE A 427 -26.81 -1.41 0.55
CA PHE A 427 -26.93 -0.32 -0.40
C PHE A 427 -28.39 0.16 -0.57
N ASP A 428 -29.35 -0.76 -0.52
CA ASP A 428 -30.79 -0.46 -0.57
C ASP A 428 -31.31 0.27 0.68
N LYS A 429 -30.56 0.21 1.78
CA LYS A 429 -30.78 1.00 3.00
C LYS A 429 -30.08 2.37 2.94
N GLY A 430 -29.25 2.61 1.94
CA GLY A 430 -28.57 3.87 1.70
C GLY A 430 -27.12 3.94 2.17
N VAL A 431 -26.44 2.81 2.39
CA VAL A 431 -24.99 2.76 2.65
C VAL A 431 -24.22 3.02 1.35
N ASP A 432 -23.24 3.93 1.34
CA ASP A 432 -22.51 4.33 0.12
C ASP A 432 -21.05 3.83 0.08
N ALA A 433 -20.47 3.49 1.22
CA ALA A 433 -19.09 3.04 1.35
C ALA A 433 -18.99 1.92 2.38
N ILE A 434 -17.89 1.16 2.31
CA ILE A 434 -17.71 -0.02 3.17
C ILE A 434 -16.31 -0.03 3.79
N LYS A 435 -16.21 -0.15 5.11
CA LYS A 435 -14.96 -0.49 5.78
C LYS A 435 -14.79 -2.01 5.68
N THR A 436 -13.89 -2.46 4.80
CA THR A 436 -13.52 -3.87 4.65
C THR A 436 -12.46 -4.24 5.68
N ASP A 437 -12.93 -4.57 6.87
CA ASP A 437 -12.07 -4.89 8.00
C ASP A 437 -11.65 -6.37 7.99
N PHE A 438 -10.59 -6.69 8.72
CA PHE A 438 -9.97 -8.02 8.79
C PHE A 438 -9.55 -8.59 7.42
N GLY A 439 -9.45 -9.94 7.33
CA GLY A 439 -8.99 -10.69 6.16
C GLY A 439 -7.54 -11.16 6.25
N GLU A 440 -6.85 -10.94 7.38
CA GLU A 440 -5.45 -11.32 7.57
C GLU A 440 -5.28 -12.75 8.12
N ARG A 441 -6.09 -13.14 9.11
CA ARG A 441 -5.93 -14.41 9.85
C ARG A 441 -6.57 -15.61 9.13
N ILE A 442 -6.18 -15.83 7.89
CA ILE A 442 -6.71 -16.91 7.05
C ILE A 442 -5.93 -18.21 7.32
N PRO A 443 -6.58 -19.33 7.68
CA PRO A 443 -5.87 -20.57 7.98
C PRO A 443 -5.25 -21.16 6.71
N SER A 444 -4.01 -21.62 6.81
CA SER A 444 -3.30 -22.34 5.74
C SER A 444 -3.11 -23.83 6.02
N GLN A 445 -3.48 -24.29 7.23
CA GLN A 445 -3.31 -25.68 7.67
C GLN A 445 -4.65 -26.35 7.91
N ASP A 446 -4.74 -27.63 7.52
CA ASP A 446 -5.93 -28.48 7.71
C ASP A 446 -7.24 -27.89 7.16
N VAL A 447 -7.16 -27.06 6.11
CA VAL A 447 -8.33 -26.51 5.41
C VAL A 447 -8.37 -26.92 3.95
N GLN A 448 -9.57 -26.85 3.38
CA GLN A 448 -9.88 -27.15 2.00
C GLN A 448 -10.85 -26.09 1.47
N TRP A 449 -10.40 -25.32 0.49
CA TRP A 449 -11.22 -24.37 -0.25
C TRP A 449 -12.19 -25.10 -1.19
N HIS A 450 -13.30 -24.45 -1.54
CA HIS A 450 -14.27 -24.94 -2.51
C HIS A 450 -13.60 -25.26 -3.85
N ASP A 451 -12.75 -24.36 -4.35
CA ASP A 451 -11.82 -24.71 -5.41
C ASP A 451 -10.67 -25.56 -4.84
N SER A 452 -10.83 -26.88 -4.96
CA SER A 452 -9.87 -27.83 -4.43
C SER A 452 -8.50 -27.84 -5.11
N SER A 453 -8.33 -27.12 -6.21
CA SER A 453 -7.06 -26.98 -6.91
C SER A 453 -6.12 -25.93 -6.29
N LEU A 454 -6.64 -25.09 -5.38
CA LEU A 454 -5.89 -24.01 -4.75
C LEU A 454 -5.11 -24.48 -3.52
N ASP A 455 -3.92 -23.90 -3.34
CA ASP A 455 -3.07 -24.08 -2.17
C ASP A 455 -3.51 -23.14 -1.04
N PRO A 456 -3.93 -23.68 0.13
CA PRO A 456 -4.28 -22.88 1.29
C PRO A 456 -3.18 -21.92 1.78
N ARG A 457 -1.90 -22.24 1.56
CA ARG A 457 -0.80 -21.35 1.94
C ARG A 457 -0.78 -20.09 1.10
N LYS A 458 -0.96 -20.22 -0.21
CA LYS A 458 -1.06 -19.10 -1.15
C LYS A 458 -2.34 -18.29 -0.93
N MET A 459 -3.44 -18.96 -0.58
CA MET A 459 -4.69 -18.28 -0.24
C MET A 459 -4.59 -17.37 0.99
N HIS A 460 -3.67 -17.60 1.93
CA HIS A 460 -3.58 -16.79 3.13
C HIS A 460 -3.44 -15.29 2.85
N ASN A 461 -2.45 -14.88 2.04
CA ASN A 461 -2.31 -13.48 1.64
C ASN A 461 -3.30 -13.13 0.51
N TYR A 462 -3.54 -14.05 -0.44
CA TYR A 462 -4.37 -13.77 -1.61
C TYR A 462 -5.85 -13.55 -1.29
N TYR A 463 -6.34 -14.06 -0.16
CA TYR A 463 -7.70 -13.82 0.31
C TYR A 463 -8.00 -12.32 0.47
N ALA A 464 -7.01 -11.53 0.91
CA ALA A 464 -7.11 -10.07 0.98
C ALA A 464 -7.45 -9.44 -0.37
N PHE A 465 -6.90 -9.97 -1.46
CA PHE A 465 -7.20 -9.51 -2.82
C PHE A 465 -8.64 -9.86 -3.20
N ILE A 466 -9.06 -11.12 -3.04
CA ILE A 466 -10.40 -11.58 -3.44
C ILE A 466 -11.48 -10.86 -2.64
N TYR A 467 -11.33 -10.79 -1.32
CA TYR A 467 -12.30 -10.14 -0.44
C TYR A 467 -12.53 -8.68 -0.84
N ASN A 468 -11.45 -7.88 -0.94
CA ASN A 468 -11.59 -6.47 -1.32
C ASN A 468 -12.11 -6.30 -2.75
N LYS A 469 -11.73 -7.18 -3.68
CA LYS A 469 -12.25 -7.17 -5.05
C LYS A 469 -13.78 -7.33 -5.08
N VAL A 470 -14.30 -8.36 -4.40
CA VAL A 470 -15.75 -8.66 -4.35
C VAL A 470 -16.55 -7.47 -3.84
N VAL A 471 -16.09 -6.84 -2.75
CA VAL A 471 -16.78 -5.69 -2.15
C VAL A 471 -16.69 -4.45 -3.03
N TYR A 472 -15.50 -4.20 -3.61
CA TYR A 472 -15.28 -3.05 -4.48
C TYR A 472 -16.10 -3.13 -5.76
N GLU A 473 -16.12 -4.29 -6.43
CA GLU A 473 -16.91 -4.51 -7.63
C GLU A 473 -18.41 -4.37 -7.34
N ALA A 474 -18.90 -4.85 -6.20
CA ALA A 474 -20.30 -4.65 -5.79
C ALA A 474 -20.66 -3.16 -5.60
N LEU A 475 -19.75 -2.34 -5.07
CA LEU A 475 -19.92 -0.88 -5.00
C LEU A 475 -19.90 -0.23 -6.38
N GLN A 476 -18.99 -0.67 -7.26
CA GLN A 476 -18.91 -0.16 -8.64
C GLN A 476 -20.18 -0.46 -9.42
N ASP A 477 -20.72 -1.67 -9.29
CA ASP A 477 -21.98 -2.07 -9.92
C ASP A 477 -23.16 -1.23 -9.44
N ARG A 478 -23.16 -0.82 -8.16
CA ARG A 478 -24.25 -0.06 -7.56
C ARG A 478 -24.19 1.45 -7.83
N TYR A 479 -23.00 2.04 -7.78
CA TYR A 479 -22.80 3.49 -7.77
C TYR A 479 -22.01 4.02 -8.97
N GLY A 480 -21.30 3.15 -9.69
CA GLY A 480 -20.46 3.52 -10.82
C GLY A 480 -18.96 3.33 -10.52
N LYS A 481 -18.19 3.17 -11.59
CA LYS A 481 -16.76 2.79 -11.55
C LYS A 481 -15.90 3.70 -10.66
N ASN A 482 -16.18 5.00 -10.65
CA ASN A 482 -15.38 6.01 -9.93
C ASN A 482 -16.02 6.45 -8.59
N GLU A 483 -17.14 5.82 -8.19
CA GLU A 483 -17.83 6.13 -6.91
C GLU A 483 -17.50 5.14 -5.79
N ALA A 484 -16.88 4.00 -6.11
CA ALA A 484 -16.58 2.96 -5.14
C ALA A 484 -15.44 3.36 -4.19
N VAL A 485 -15.70 3.29 -2.88
CA VAL A 485 -14.73 3.57 -1.82
C VAL A 485 -14.80 2.51 -0.75
N LEU A 486 -13.66 1.89 -0.48
CA LEU A 486 -13.43 1.05 0.69
C LEU A 486 -12.71 1.80 1.82
N PHE A 487 -12.71 1.21 3.00
CA PHE A 487 -11.77 1.51 4.09
C PHE A 487 -11.11 0.19 4.51
N ALA A 488 -10.14 -0.28 3.72
CA ALA A 488 -9.58 -1.62 3.78
C ALA A 488 -8.41 -1.76 4.77
N ARG A 489 -8.47 -2.78 5.64
CA ARG A 489 -7.38 -3.07 6.59
C ARG A 489 -6.31 -4.00 6.03
N THR A 490 -6.69 -5.02 5.27
CA THR A 490 -5.76 -6.00 4.68
C THR A 490 -5.46 -5.74 3.21
N ALA A 491 -4.29 -6.17 2.74
CA ALA A 491 -3.92 -6.06 1.34
C ALA A 491 -2.80 -7.04 0.93
N THR A 492 -2.66 -7.28 -0.37
CA THR A 492 -1.49 -7.89 -1.00
C THR A 492 -1.26 -7.27 -2.39
N ALA A 493 -0.37 -7.83 -3.23
CA ALA A 493 -0.17 -7.31 -4.58
C ALA A 493 -1.47 -7.32 -5.40
N GLY A 494 -1.78 -6.20 -6.06
CA GLY A 494 -2.99 -6.00 -6.84
C GLY A 494 -4.15 -5.37 -6.06
N THR A 495 -4.14 -5.39 -4.71
CA THR A 495 -5.21 -4.79 -3.89
C THR A 495 -5.25 -3.27 -3.99
N GLN A 496 -4.17 -2.60 -4.42
CA GLN A 496 -4.17 -1.15 -4.65
C GLN A 496 -5.25 -0.68 -5.65
N ARG A 497 -5.77 -1.60 -6.48
CA ARG A 497 -6.90 -1.38 -7.39
C ARG A 497 -8.20 -1.04 -6.67
N PHE A 498 -8.32 -1.39 -5.39
CA PHE A 498 -9.55 -1.29 -4.59
C PHE A 498 -9.35 -0.31 -3.42
N PRO A 499 -9.24 1.00 -3.71
CA PRO A 499 -9.05 1.99 -2.67
C PRO A 499 -10.31 2.16 -1.81
N LEU A 500 -10.17 2.59 -0.57
CA LEU A 500 -8.98 3.14 0.09
C LEU A 500 -8.42 2.16 1.15
N GLN A 501 -7.13 2.29 1.49
CA GLN A 501 -6.47 1.54 2.58
C GLN A 501 -6.32 2.40 3.84
N TRP A 502 -6.49 1.78 5.03
CA TRP A 502 -6.33 2.43 6.32
C TRP A 502 -5.27 1.73 7.20
N GLY A 503 -4.51 2.52 7.96
CA GLY A 503 -3.31 2.13 8.70
C GLY A 503 -3.45 1.05 9.79
N GLY A 504 -4.66 0.70 10.19
CA GLY A 504 -4.89 -0.28 11.27
C GLY A 504 -4.93 0.35 12.66
N ASP A 505 -4.99 -0.52 13.66
CA ASP A 505 -5.22 -0.16 15.07
C ASP A 505 -3.94 0.35 15.73
N CYS A 506 -3.80 1.67 15.83
CA CYS A 506 -2.64 2.35 16.43
C CYS A 506 -2.91 2.89 17.84
N GLU A 507 -1.88 3.03 18.65
CA GLU A 507 -1.99 3.64 19.98
C GLU A 507 -2.14 5.16 19.92
N SER A 508 -2.74 5.77 20.95
CA SER A 508 -2.84 7.22 21.13
C SER A 508 -1.54 7.86 21.68
N THR A 509 -0.40 7.61 21.05
CA THR A 509 0.93 8.11 21.44
C THR A 509 1.66 8.81 20.29
N ALA A 510 2.70 9.61 20.59
CA ALA A 510 3.49 10.27 19.54
C ALA A 510 4.32 9.26 18.74
N GLU A 511 4.81 8.21 19.40
CA GLU A 511 5.54 7.10 18.80
C GLU A 511 4.67 6.33 17.81
N ALA A 512 3.41 6.05 18.17
CA ALA A 512 2.44 5.40 17.28
C ALA A 512 2.02 6.30 16.11
N MET A 513 1.97 7.61 16.30
CA MET A 513 1.80 8.55 15.19
C MET A 513 3.01 8.49 14.23
N ALA A 514 4.24 8.42 14.75
CA ALA A 514 5.45 8.29 13.94
C ALA A 514 5.53 6.95 13.20
N GLU A 515 5.17 5.83 13.84
CA GLU A 515 5.15 4.52 13.18
C GLU A 515 4.04 4.41 12.13
N SER A 516 2.91 5.08 12.33
CA SER A 516 1.84 5.19 11.34
C SER A 516 2.32 5.91 10.07
N ILE A 517 3.11 6.97 10.21
CA ILE A 517 3.75 7.64 9.07
C ILE A 517 4.69 6.67 8.33
N ARG A 518 5.52 5.91 9.06
CA ARG A 518 6.37 4.87 8.46
C ARG A 518 5.57 3.82 7.71
N GLY A 519 4.43 3.39 8.26
CA GLY A 519 3.49 2.50 7.60
C GLY A 519 3.00 3.06 6.27
N GLY A 520 2.46 4.28 6.29
CA GLY A 520 1.91 4.93 5.10
C GLY A 520 2.95 5.20 4.02
N ILE A 521 4.14 5.73 4.34
CA ILE A 521 5.20 5.93 3.34
C ILE A 521 5.74 4.60 2.78
N SER A 522 5.78 3.54 3.59
CA SER A 522 6.21 2.20 3.14
C SER A 522 5.18 1.58 2.18
N LEU A 523 3.90 1.72 2.48
CA LEU A 523 2.81 1.25 1.61
C LEU A 523 2.72 2.09 0.32
N GLY A 524 2.97 3.40 0.40
CA GLY A 524 3.06 4.27 -0.77
C GLY A 524 4.16 3.83 -1.76
N LEU A 525 5.31 3.38 -1.26
CA LEU A 525 6.38 2.76 -2.06
C LEU A 525 6.02 1.35 -2.58
N CYS A 526 4.78 0.90 -2.37
CA CYS A 526 4.23 -0.34 -2.92
C CYS A 526 3.06 -0.09 -3.90
N GLY A 527 2.90 1.14 -4.41
CA GLY A 527 1.93 1.47 -5.46
C GLY A 527 0.52 1.83 -4.97
N TYR A 528 0.35 2.12 -3.67
CA TYR A 528 -0.93 2.49 -3.09
C TYR A 528 -1.12 4.01 -3.12
N SER A 529 -2.10 4.47 -3.90
CA SER A 529 -2.37 5.90 -4.07
C SER A 529 -3.03 6.57 -2.88
N TYR A 530 -3.84 5.84 -2.12
CA TYR A 530 -4.69 6.40 -1.09
C TYR A 530 -4.45 5.68 0.24
N TRP A 531 -4.29 6.47 1.28
CA TRP A 531 -4.07 6.00 2.64
C TRP A 531 -4.74 6.90 3.69
N SER A 532 -5.17 6.30 4.79
CA SER A 532 -5.78 6.97 5.94
C SER A 532 -5.26 6.42 7.27
N VAL A 533 -5.45 7.20 8.33
CA VAL A 533 -5.13 6.87 9.73
C VAL A 533 -6.26 7.33 10.62
N ASP A 534 -6.39 6.71 11.79
CA ASP A 534 -7.31 7.16 12.82
C ASP A 534 -6.70 8.32 13.61
N ILE A 535 -7.27 9.51 13.42
CA ILE A 535 -6.80 10.74 14.05
C ILE A 535 -6.97 10.64 15.57
N GLY A 536 -5.85 10.82 16.28
CA GLY A 536 -5.77 10.68 17.74
C GLY A 536 -5.49 9.25 18.20
N GLY A 537 -5.28 8.30 17.29
CA GLY A 537 -5.04 6.89 17.61
C GLY A 537 -6.33 6.12 17.90
N PHE A 538 -6.27 4.81 17.72
CA PHE A 538 -7.37 3.88 17.99
C PHE A 538 -7.41 3.48 19.47
N GLU A 539 -6.30 2.94 19.99
CA GLU A 539 -6.21 2.45 21.37
C GLU A 539 -5.88 3.56 22.37
N GLY A 540 -6.68 3.62 23.44
CA GLY A 540 -6.50 4.57 24.53
C GLY A 540 -7.22 5.91 24.34
N TYR A 541 -6.85 6.86 25.20
CA TYR A 541 -7.39 8.22 25.26
C TYR A 541 -6.27 9.19 24.91
N PRO A 542 -6.31 9.87 23.75
CA PRO A 542 -5.25 10.79 23.39
C PRO A 542 -5.24 11.98 24.35
N PRO A 543 -4.08 12.35 24.91
CA PRO A 543 -3.88 13.68 25.45
C PRO A 543 -4.26 14.75 24.41
N PRO A 544 -4.83 15.90 24.81
CA PRO A 544 -5.25 16.95 23.89
C PRO A 544 -4.19 17.37 22.87
N TRP A 545 -2.92 17.49 23.28
CA TRP A 545 -1.85 17.88 22.39
C TRP A 545 -1.57 16.82 21.30
N ILE A 546 -1.63 15.52 21.64
CA ILE A 546 -1.45 14.42 20.68
C ILE A 546 -2.60 14.46 19.66
N TYR A 547 -3.84 14.57 20.12
CA TYR A 547 -5.00 14.69 19.25
C TYR A 547 -4.83 15.84 18.26
N LYS A 548 -4.48 17.04 18.75
CA LYS A 548 -4.29 18.24 17.90
C LYS A 548 -3.16 18.10 16.88
N ARG A 549 -2.02 17.50 17.25
CA ARG A 549 -0.94 17.22 16.29
C ARG A 549 -1.35 16.18 15.24
N TRP A 550 -2.11 15.17 15.65
CA TRP A 550 -2.62 14.15 14.73
C TRP A 550 -3.70 14.70 13.79
N VAL A 551 -4.51 15.68 14.21
CA VAL A 551 -5.48 16.37 13.34
C VAL A 551 -4.77 16.97 12.14
N ALA A 552 -3.67 17.69 12.36
CA ALA A 552 -2.89 18.31 11.28
C ALA A 552 -2.33 17.24 10.30
N PHE A 553 -1.72 16.18 10.85
CA PHE A 553 -1.21 15.06 10.05
C PHE A 553 -2.32 14.35 9.25
N GLY A 554 -3.39 13.95 9.91
CA GLY A 554 -4.46 13.17 9.30
C GLY A 554 -5.24 13.94 8.24
N LEU A 555 -5.40 15.25 8.38
CA LEU A 555 -6.04 16.11 7.37
C LEU A 555 -5.12 16.48 6.19
N LEU A 556 -3.81 16.28 6.33
CA LEU A 556 -2.86 16.34 5.22
C LEU A 556 -2.54 14.95 4.62
N CYS A 557 -3.19 13.89 5.10
CA CYS A 557 -3.28 12.61 4.38
C CYS A 557 -4.37 12.68 3.31
N SER A 558 -4.35 11.71 2.37
CA SER A 558 -5.36 11.62 1.32
C SER A 558 -6.78 11.55 1.89
N HIS A 559 -6.97 10.73 2.92
CA HIS A 559 -8.27 10.49 3.56
C HIS A 559 -8.13 10.56 5.08
N SER A 560 -9.16 11.06 5.75
CA SER A 560 -9.05 11.53 7.13
C SER A 560 -10.24 11.05 7.96
N ARG A 561 -9.98 10.26 9.00
CA ARG A 561 -11.02 9.67 9.84
C ARG A 561 -10.78 9.89 11.32
N LEU A 562 -11.85 10.20 12.04
CA LEU A 562 -11.93 10.20 13.50
C LEU A 562 -12.56 8.88 13.96
N HIS A 563 -11.74 8.00 14.52
CA HIS A 563 -12.14 6.69 15.03
C HIS A 563 -11.31 6.30 16.23
N GLY A 564 -11.95 5.74 17.25
CA GLY A 564 -11.31 5.27 18.47
C GLY A 564 -11.89 3.92 18.89
N SER A 565 -11.21 3.27 19.84
CA SER A 565 -11.62 1.99 20.40
C SER A 565 -12.82 2.17 21.34
N ASN A 566 -12.58 2.46 22.61
CA ASN A 566 -13.59 2.58 23.67
C ASN A 566 -14.02 4.03 23.97
N SER A 567 -13.58 4.99 23.17
CA SER A 567 -13.88 6.42 23.35
C SER A 567 -14.15 7.10 22.02
N PHE A 568 -15.05 8.10 22.04
CA PHE A 568 -15.34 8.91 20.88
C PHE A 568 -14.14 9.81 20.51
N ARG A 569 -14.07 10.19 19.24
CA ARG A 569 -13.06 11.13 18.70
C ARG A 569 -13.68 12.48 18.30
N VAL A 570 -14.83 12.83 18.88
CA VAL A 570 -15.34 14.20 18.77
C VAL A 570 -14.47 15.14 19.61
N PRO A 571 -14.10 16.33 19.11
CA PRO A 571 -13.03 17.11 19.72
C PRO A 571 -13.34 17.63 21.13
N TRP A 572 -14.59 18.02 21.41
CA TRP A 572 -14.97 18.56 22.72
C TRP A 572 -14.90 17.55 23.86
N THR A 573 -14.90 16.24 23.57
CA THR A 573 -14.72 15.22 24.61
C THR A 573 -13.25 14.97 24.97
N VAL A 574 -12.31 15.55 24.22
CA VAL A 574 -10.87 15.34 24.43
C VAL A 574 -10.32 16.33 25.44
N ASP A 575 -10.62 17.62 25.31
CA ASP A 575 -10.06 18.68 26.16
C ASP A 575 -11.09 19.57 26.86
N ASN A 576 -12.39 19.43 26.52
CA ASN A 576 -13.46 20.32 26.98
C ASN A 576 -13.20 21.82 26.69
N ASP A 577 -12.42 22.14 25.66
CA ASP A 577 -12.11 23.51 25.25
C ASP A 577 -12.61 23.81 23.84
N ASP A 578 -13.84 24.32 23.78
CA ASP A 578 -14.49 24.74 22.54
C ASP A 578 -14.30 26.23 22.23
N LYS A 579 -13.66 26.99 23.12
CA LYS A 579 -13.65 28.45 23.06
C LYS A 579 -12.29 29.02 22.70
N SER A 580 -11.19 28.34 23.03
CA SER A 580 -9.86 28.83 22.72
C SER A 580 -9.48 28.55 21.27
N GLU A 581 -8.63 29.43 20.71
CA GLU A 581 -8.08 29.25 19.37
C GLU A 581 -7.17 28.02 19.22
N GLN A 582 -6.77 27.42 20.35
CA GLN A 582 -5.89 26.27 20.45
C GLN A 582 -6.59 25.02 21.03
N GLY A 583 -7.91 25.06 21.21
CA GLY A 583 -8.74 23.93 21.64
C GLY A 583 -9.00 22.95 20.51
N CYS A 584 -9.24 21.68 20.84
CA CYS A 584 -9.37 20.58 19.88
C CYS A 584 -10.41 20.87 18.79
N SER A 585 -11.54 21.49 19.14
CA SER A 585 -12.62 21.80 18.20
C SER A 585 -12.21 22.84 17.17
N ARG A 586 -11.53 23.90 17.62
CA ARG A 586 -11.06 24.97 16.74
C ARG A 586 -9.93 24.51 15.83
N ILE A 587 -9.00 23.71 16.36
CA ILE A 587 -7.92 23.10 15.57
C ILE A 587 -8.49 22.19 14.49
N LEU A 588 -9.44 21.31 14.83
CA LEU A 588 -10.08 20.44 13.85
C LEU A 588 -10.83 21.23 12.76
N SER A 589 -11.59 22.27 13.13
CA SER A 589 -12.26 23.14 12.17
C SER A 589 -11.26 23.77 11.19
N LYS A 590 -10.20 24.43 11.69
CA LYS A 590 -9.18 25.10 10.87
C LYS A 590 -8.54 24.16 9.84
N TRP A 591 -8.11 22.97 10.27
CA TRP A 591 -7.49 22.00 9.38
C TRP A 591 -8.48 21.40 8.38
N THR A 592 -9.75 21.21 8.77
CA THR A 592 -10.79 20.69 7.87
C THR A 592 -11.08 21.67 6.75
N VAL A 593 -11.21 22.96 7.09
CA VAL A 593 -11.35 24.06 6.14
C VAL A 593 -10.12 24.19 5.24
N LEU A 594 -8.91 24.03 5.78
CA LEU A 594 -7.70 24.04 4.97
C LEU A 594 -7.69 22.89 3.94
N LYS A 595 -8.07 21.68 4.34
CA LYS A 595 -8.18 20.56 3.39
C LYS A 595 -9.19 20.85 2.29
N ALA A 596 -10.36 21.38 2.64
CA ALA A 596 -11.38 21.81 1.67
C ALA A 596 -10.82 22.84 0.67
N ARG A 597 -10.07 23.83 1.16
CA ARG A 597 -9.40 24.84 0.32
C ARG A 597 -8.29 24.26 -0.56
N LEU A 598 -7.62 23.19 -0.13
CA LEU A 598 -6.60 22.50 -0.92
C LEU A 598 -7.17 21.54 -1.97
N MET A 599 -8.48 21.28 -1.98
CA MET A 599 -9.10 20.28 -2.87
C MET A 599 -8.80 20.45 -4.37
N PRO A 600 -8.73 21.65 -4.96
CA PRO A 600 -8.37 21.78 -6.38
C PRO A 600 -6.99 21.16 -6.68
N TYR A 601 -6.02 21.38 -5.80
CA TYR A 601 -4.69 20.76 -5.88
C TYR A 601 -4.74 19.26 -5.54
N ILE A 602 -5.33 18.88 -4.40
CA ILE A 602 -5.36 17.48 -3.92
C ILE A 602 -6.03 16.57 -4.94
N TYR A 603 -7.17 16.99 -5.50
CA TYR A 603 -7.94 16.15 -6.41
C TYR A 603 -7.31 16.09 -7.81
N SER A 604 -6.69 17.16 -8.28
CA SER A 604 -5.85 17.11 -9.49
C SER A 604 -4.69 16.12 -9.33
N GLN A 605 -3.97 16.20 -8.21
CA GLN A 605 -2.90 15.25 -7.87
C GLN A 605 -3.42 13.82 -7.67
N ALA A 606 -4.66 13.64 -7.22
CA ALA A 606 -5.29 12.33 -7.13
C ALA A 606 -5.51 11.69 -8.50
N GLN A 607 -5.92 12.47 -9.50
CA GLN A 607 -6.07 11.97 -10.88
C GLN A 607 -4.72 11.57 -11.47
N GLU A 608 -3.67 12.35 -11.24
CA GLU A 608 -2.30 11.98 -11.60
C GLU A 608 -1.89 10.67 -10.92
N SER A 609 -2.12 10.56 -9.62
CA SER A 609 -1.77 9.41 -8.79
C SER A 609 -2.44 8.12 -9.27
N ALA A 610 -3.75 8.15 -9.53
CA ALA A 610 -4.50 7.01 -10.08
C ALA A 610 -4.00 6.59 -11.47
N ASN A 611 -3.62 7.56 -12.32
CA ASN A 611 -3.13 7.28 -13.67
C ASN A 611 -1.68 6.75 -13.71
N SER A 612 -0.87 7.09 -12.71
CA SER A 612 0.57 6.79 -12.65
C SER A 612 0.95 5.71 -11.64
N GLY A 613 0.03 5.32 -10.73
CA GLY A 613 0.32 4.36 -9.65
C GLY A 613 1.14 4.95 -8.51
N LEU A 614 1.10 6.28 -8.33
CA LEU A 614 1.86 6.97 -7.29
C LEU A 614 1.02 7.19 -6.02
N PRO A 615 1.62 7.19 -4.82
CA PRO A 615 0.97 7.69 -3.60
C PRO A 615 0.51 9.14 -3.78
N LEU A 616 -0.69 9.51 -3.33
CA LEU A 616 -1.14 10.91 -3.32
C LEU A 616 -0.53 11.68 -2.15
N SER A 617 -0.74 11.18 -0.94
CA SER A 617 -0.13 11.67 0.30
C SER A 617 0.88 10.66 0.80
N LEU A 618 1.69 11.03 1.81
CA LEU A 618 2.73 10.16 2.35
C LEU A 618 3.66 9.65 1.24
N ARG A 619 3.93 10.51 0.24
CA ARG A 619 5.02 10.27 -0.69
C ARG A 619 6.31 10.36 0.10
N ALA A 620 7.01 9.25 0.26
CA ALA A 620 8.36 9.25 0.83
C ALA A 620 9.22 10.28 0.11
N MET A 621 10.09 11.00 0.83
CA MET A 621 10.88 12.08 0.24
C MET A 621 11.72 11.61 -0.96
N CYS A 622 12.24 10.37 -0.92
CA CYS A 622 12.99 9.78 -2.02
C CYS A 622 12.19 9.55 -3.31
N LEU A 623 10.85 9.60 -3.27
CA LEU A 623 10.01 9.51 -4.47
C LEU A 623 10.09 10.79 -5.31
N GLU A 624 10.21 11.95 -4.66
CA GLU A 624 10.32 13.26 -5.32
C GLU A 624 11.78 13.70 -5.49
N PHE A 625 12.68 13.25 -4.59
CA PHE A 625 14.09 13.68 -4.55
C PHE A 625 15.07 12.49 -4.54
N PRO A 626 15.00 11.55 -5.51
CA PRO A 626 15.79 10.31 -5.47
C PRO A 626 17.31 10.52 -5.50
N ASP A 627 17.78 11.64 -6.05
CA ASP A 627 19.21 11.97 -6.13
C ASP A 627 19.76 12.57 -4.82
N ASP A 628 18.88 12.95 -3.89
CA ASP A 628 19.28 13.42 -2.56
C ASP A 628 19.43 12.21 -1.62
N PRO A 629 20.65 11.89 -1.16
CA PRO A 629 20.88 10.73 -0.29
C PRO A 629 20.16 10.84 1.06
N THR A 630 19.91 12.06 1.57
CA THR A 630 19.19 12.26 2.82
C THR A 630 17.75 11.78 2.70
N SER A 631 17.13 12.00 1.53
CA SER A 631 15.71 11.70 1.27
C SER A 631 15.33 10.23 1.49
N TRP A 632 16.29 9.32 1.34
CA TRP A 632 16.11 7.88 1.53
C TRP A 632 15.99 7.45 2.98
N PHE A 633 16.27 8.33 3.94
CA PHE A 633 16.20 8.04 5.38
C PHE A 633 15.16 8.87 6.13
N LEU A 634 14.49 9.81 5.45
CA LEU A 634 13.47 10.67 6.05
C LEU A 634 12.16 9.90 6.26
N ASP A 635 11.77 9.75 7.52
CA ASP A 635 10.59 8.98 7.93
C ASP A 635 9.60 9.77 8.81
N ARG A 636 9.89 11.05 9.06
CA ARG A 636 9.09 11.98 9.87
C ARG A 636 8.52 13.16 9.07
N GLN A 637 8.63 13.10 7.75
CA GLN A 637 8.10 14.08 6.81
C GLN A 637 7.79 13.41 5.49
N PHE A 638 6.94 14.02 4.69
CA PHE A 638 6.51 13.47 3.41
C PHE A 638 6.07 14.57 2.44
N MET A 639 5.89 14.20 1.18
CA MET A 639 5.26 15.07 0.19
C MET A 639 3.76 14.74 0.06
N LEU A 640 2.91 15.76 0.05
CA LEU A 640 1.50 15.72 -0.34
C LEU A 640 1.38 16.22 -1.78
N GLY A 641 1.12 15.31 -2.71
CA GLY A 641 1.31 15.56 -4.13
C GLY A 641 2.77 15.90 -4.46
N SER A 642 3.00 16.50 -5.62
CA SER A 642 4.36 16.83 -6.06
C SER A 642 4.96 18.06 -5.36
N SER A 643 4.14 18.92 -4.76
CA SER A 643 4.53 20.31 -4.49
C SER A 643 4.53 20.74 -3.02
N LEU A 644 3.85 20.00 -2.14
CA LEU A 644 3.73 20.36 -0.72
C LEU A 644 4.54 19.40 0.15
N LEU A 645 5.50 19.91 0.90
CA LEU A 645 6.23 19.18 1.93
C LEU A 645 5.53 19.36 3.27
N VAL A 646 5.28 18.25 3.96
CA VAL A 646 4.61 18.20 5.27
C VAL A 646 5.55 17.57 6.29
N ALA A 647 5.85 18.26 7.39
CA ALA A 647 6.55 17.69 8.53
C ALA A 647 5.64 17.70 9.79
N PRO A 648 4.99 16.58 10.12
CA PRO A 648 4.23 16.46 11.36
C PRO A 648 5.09 16.69 12.61
N ILE A 649 4.45 17.14 13.69
CA ILE A 649 5.11 17.51 14.95
C ILE A 649 4.76 16.46 16.00
N PHE A 650 5.77 15.92 16.68
CA PHE A 650 5.65 14.81 17.64
C PHE A 650 5.81 15.24 19.09
N GLU A 651 5.86 16.55 19.35
CA GLU A 651 6.03 17.12 20.68
C GLU A 651 4.92 18.12 21.02
N GLU A 652 4.55 18.17 22.30
CA GLU A 652 3.63 19.18 22.83
C GLU A 652 4.20 20.60 22.69
N SER A 653 5.53 20.73 22.87
CA SER A 653 6.29 21.99 22.76
C SER A 653 6.15 22.69 21.41
N GLY A 654 5.71 21.97 20.37
CA GLY A 654 5.69 22.47 19.01
C GLY A 654 7.03 22.39 18.29
N HIS A 655 8.09 21.93 18.95
CA HIS A 655 9.40 21.78 18.35
C HIS A 655 9.39 20.73 17.24
N VAL A 656 10.03 21.06 16.12
CA VAL A 656 10.16 20.16 14.98
C VAL A 656 11.47 20.40 14.27
N GLU A 657 12.10 19.30 13.86
CA GLU A 657 13.27 19.27 13.00
C GLU A 657 12.91 18.54 11.71
N PHE A 658 13.17 19.19 10.58
CA PHE A 658 12.82 18.68 9.26
C PHE A 658 13.86 19.12 8.22
N TYR A 659 13.89 18.42 7.10
CA TYR A 659 14.83 18.65 6.02
C TYR A 659 14.10 19.25 4.81
N LEU A 660 14.67 20.30 4.22
CA LEU A 660 14.25 20.79 2.91
C LEU A 660 15.28 20.34 1.86
N PRO A 661 14.87 19.63 0.80
CA PRO A 661 15.72 19.33 -0.35
C PRO A 661 16.19 20.59 -1.09
N ALA A 662 17.13 20.41 -2.02
CA ALA A 662 17.64 21.51 -2.85
C ALA A 662 16.52 22.31 -3.53
N GLY A 663 16.67 23.64 -3.53
CA GLY A 663 15.73 24.58 -4.12
C GLY A 663 15.12 25.55 -3.12
N LYS A 664 14.30 26.48 -3.62
CA LYS A 664 13.56 27.43 -2.79
C LYS A 664 12.24 26.84 -2.33
N TRP A 665 11.94 27.03 -1.06
CA TRP A 665 10.73 26.55 -0.41
C TRP A 665 10.06 27.70 0.32
N THR A 666 8.76 27.89 0.11
CA THR A 666 8.00 28.96 0.74
C THR A 666 7.01 28.38 1.74
N SER A 667 7.07 28.83 2.99
CA SER A 667 6.11 28.44 4.03
C SER A 667 4.70 28.83 3.60
N PHE A 668 3.79 27.85 3.61
CA PHE A 668 2.39 28.06 3.27
C PHE A 668 1.70 29.02 4.27
N PHE A 669 2.16 29.06 5.52
CA PHE A 669 1.52 29.85 6.57
C PHE A 669 2.06 31.26 6.73
N THR A 670 3.32 31.52 6.34
CA THR A 670 3.99 32.82 6.57
C THR A 670 4.48 33.50 5.29
N ASN A 671 4.50 32.79 4.16
CA ASN A 671 5.17 33.18 2.91
C ASN A 671 6.69 33.42 3.05
N GLU A 672 7.29 33.12 4.21
CA GLU A 672 8.74 33.16 4.36
C GLU A 672 9.38 32.09 3.48
N THR A 673 10.46 32.45 2.79
CA THR A 673 11.18 31.54 1.90
C THR A 673 12.47 31.07 2.56
N ARG A 674 12.78 29.78 2.40
CA ARG A 674 14.02 29.13 2.79
C ARG A 674 14.65 28.46 1.58
N GLU A 675 15.97 28.34 1.60
CA GLU A 675 16.74 27.68 0.55
C GLU A 675 17.31 26.38 1.13
N GLY A 676 16.98 25.25 0.50
CA GLY A 676 17.62 23.97 0.77
C GLY A 676 18.81 23.74 -0.17
N PRO A 677 19.61 22.68 0.04
CA PRO A 677 19.36 21.57 0.96
C PRO A 677 19.79 21.87 2.40
N GLY A 678 19.01 21.46 3.40
CA GLY A 678 19.39 21.63 4.80
C GLY A 678 18.37 21.16 5.82
N TRP A 679 18.84 20.92 7.05
CA TRP A 679 17.99 20.68 8.21
C TRP A 679 17.61 22.00 8.88
N PHE A 680 16.34 22.11 9.23
CA PHE A 680 15.74 23.29 9.83
C PHE A 680 15.03 22.93 11.13
N LYS A 681 14.97 23.92 12.03
CA LYS A 681 14.27 23.81 13.31
C LYS A 681 13.25 24.91 13.41
N GLU A 682 12.03 24.54 13.79
CA GLU A 682 10.92 25.45 14.01
C GLU A 682 10.17 25.10 15.29
N THR A 683 9.32 26.02 15.72
CA THR A 683 8.36 25.82 16.79
C THR A 683 7.01 26.32 16.30
N HIS A 684 5.98 25.48 16.39
CA HIS A 684 4.63 25.82 15.97
C HIS A 684 3.60 25.57 17.07
N GLU A 685 2.60 26.43 17.13
CA GLU A 685 1.33 26.15 17.82
C GLU A 685 0.54 25.05 17.10
N PHE A 686 -0.65 24.68 17.58
CA PHE A 686 -1.40 23.51 17.06
C PHE A 686 -2.11 23.74 15.71
N ASP A 687 -2.27 24.99 15.28
CA ASP A 687 -2.91 25.36 14.02
C ASP A 687 -1.95 25.52 12.84
N THR A 688 -0.65 25.28 13.04
CA THR A 688 0.35 25.25 11.96
C THR A 688 1.34 24.09 12.15
N LEU A 689 2.09 23.79 11.10
CA LEU A 689 3.28 22.92 11.10
C LEU A 689 4.16 23.34 9.90
N PRO A 690 5.37 22.79 9.74
CA PRO A 690 6.14 22.99 8.51
C PRO A 690 5.40 22.41 7.29
N LEU A 691 4.67 23.30 6.61
CA LEU A 691 4.00 23.07 5.34
C LEU A 691 4.66 23.99 4.33
N TYR A 692 5.51 23.43 3.48
CA TYR A 692 6.32 24.20 2.54
C TYR A 692 5.93 23.89 1.10
N VAL A 693 5.80 24.93 0.29
CA VAL A 693 5.55 24.83 -1.15
C VAL A 693 6.89 24.95 -1.88
N ARG A 694 7.21 23.97 -2.73
CA ARG A 694 8.42 24.00 -3.54
C ARG A 694 8.36 25.11 -4.61
N GLU A 695 9.50 25.62 -5.03
CA GLU A 695 9.62 26.49 -6.19
C GLU A 695 9.09 25.85 -7.47
N ASN A 696 8.90 26.67 -8.50
CA ASN A 696 8.33 26.27 -9.78
C ASN A 696 6.93 25.63 -9.65
N THR A 697 6.12 26.12 -8.71
CA THR A 697 4.77 25.63 -8.44
C THR A 697 3.73 26.68 -8.78
N VAL A 698 2.74 26.27 -9.60
CA VAL A 698 1.43 26.91 -9.69
C VAL A 698 0.51 26.13 -8.75
N LEU A 699 0.10 26.74 -7.64
CA LEU A 699 -0.79 26.12 -6.65
C LEU A 699 -2.18 26.72 -6.77
N THR A 700 -3.19 25.86 -6.91
CA THR A 700 -4.60 26.28 -7.03
C THR A 700 -5.32 26.00 -5.74
N LEU A 701 -5.84 27.05 -5.12
CA LEU A 701 -6.61 27.00 -3.89
C LEU A 701 -8.08 27.31 -4.19
N GLY A 702 -8.98 26.56 -3.55
CA GLY A 702 -10.39 26.83 -3.61
C GLY A 702 -10.77 28.16 -2.97
N LYS A 703 -12.02 28.56 -3.16
CA LYS A 703 -12.54 29.82 -2.64
C LYS A 703 -12.37 29.93 -1.12
N LEU A 704 -12.08 31.14 -0.65
CA LEU A 704 -11.94 31.42 0.78
C LEU A 704 -13.25 31.13 1.53
N GLY A 705 -13.15 30.45 2.68
CA GLY A 705 -14.31 30.09 3.50
C GLY A 705 -15.06 28.85 3.01
N GLU A 706 -14.60 28.17 1.96
CA GLU A 706 -15.14 26.86 1.61
C GLU A 706 -14.80 25.84 2.70
N THR A 707 -15.79 25.04 3.05
CA THR A 707 -15.71 24.05 4.13
C THR A 707 -15.98 22.64 3.62
N GLN A 708 -16.56 22.50 2.43
CA GLN A 708 -16.87 21.22 1.82
C GLN A 708 -15.82 20.76 0.82
N THR A 709 -15.78 19.47 0.53
CA THR A 709 -14.81 18.91 -0.43
C THR A 709 -15.34 18.83 -1.86
N VAL A 710 -16.66 19.01 -2.05
CA VAL A 710 -17.33 18.95 -3.35
C VAL A 710 -17.92 20.32 -3.68
N TYR A 711 -17.34 21.00 -4.67
CA TYR A 711 -17.76 22.31 -5.19
C TYR A 711 -17.08 22.57 -6.55
N ASP A 712 -17.44 23.65 -7.24
CA ASP A 712 -16.74 24.04 -8.48
C ASP A 712 -15.33 24.58 -8.16
N TYR A 713 -14.31 23.76 -8.40
CA TYR A 713 -12.90 24.09 -8.15
C TYR A 713 -12.36 25.24 -9.00
N SER A 714 -13.07 25.62 -10.06
CA SER A 714 -12.71 26.75 -10.93
C SER A 714 -13.34 28.08 -10.51
N GLU A 715 -14.28 28.08 -9.57
CA GLU A 715 -15.02 29.27 -9.16
C GLU A 715 -14.34 29.97 -7.97
N ASN A 716 -14.05 31.27 -8.13
CA ASN A 716 -13.40 32.12 -7.10
C ASN A 716 -12.07 31.51 -6.58
N THR A 717 -11.35 30.82 -7.46
CA THR A 717 -10.06 30.18 -7.17
C THR A 717 -8.97 31.22 -6.90
N GLU A 718 -8.07 30.93 -5.97
CA GLU A 718 -6.82 31.65 -5.81
C GLU A 718 -5.69 30.85 -6.46
N VAL A 719 -4.96 31.47 -7.38
CA VAL A 719 -3.79 30.87 -8.04
C VAL A 719 -2.52 31.48 -7.47
N CYS A 720 -1.75 30.69 -6.75
CA CYS A 720 -0.51 31.11 -6.11
C CYS A 720 0.70 30.67 -6.94
N LEU A 721 1.54 31.64 -7.34
CA LEU A 721 2.76 31.40 -8.10
C LEU A 721 3.97 31.43 -7.16
N TYR A 722 4.60 30.27 -6.97
CA TYR A 722 5.77 30.11 -6.09
C TYR A 722 7.04 29.98 -6.92
N HIS A 723 7.81 31.07 -7.02
CA HIS A 723 9.10 31.12 -7.74
C HIS A 723 9.03 30.44 -9.12
N THR A 724 7.97 30.73 -9.89
CA THR A 724 7.67 30.07 -11.16
C THR A 724 8.58 30.55 -12.29
N SER A 725 9.01 29.60 -13.13
CA SER A 725 9.63 29.89 -14.43
C SER A 725 8.62 29.67 -15.57
N PRO A 726 8.86 30.20 -16.79
CA PRO A 726 8.06 29.84 -17.96
C PRO A 726 7.91 28.33 -18.11
N GLY A 727 6.69 27.86 -18.39
CA GLY A 727 6.31 26.44 -18.47
C GLY A 727 5.87 25.80 -17.14
N ALA A 728 5.97 26.51 -16.01
CA ALA A 728 5.35 26.05 -14.75
C ALA A 728 3.84 25.91 -14.92
N LYS A 729 3.26 24.80 -14.45
CA LYS A 729 1.85 24.50 -14.74
C LYS A 729 1.09 23.77 -13.64
N ALA A 730 -0.23 23.90 -13.67
CA ALA A 730 -1.18 23.16 -12.85
C ALA A 730 -2.34 22.65 -13.70
N THR A 731 -2.64 21.35 -13.63
CA THR A 731 -3.84 20.79 -14.23
C THR A 731 -5.05 21.09 -13.35
N MET A 732 -6.10 21.65 -13.95
CA MET A 732 -7.39 21.87 -13.30
C MET A 732 -8.33 20.71 -13.62
N VAL A 733 -9.02 20.23 -12.59
CA VAL A 733 -10.08 19.23 -12.70
C VAL A 733 -11.36 19.75 -12.04
N ASP A 734 -12.51 19.21 -12.42
CA ASP A 734 -13.76 19.42 -11.69
C ASP A 734 -13.90 18.45 -10.50
N SER A 735 -15.03 18.54 -9.78
CA SER A 735 -15.33 17.67 -8.64
C SER A 735 -15.59 16.21 -9.01
N GLU A 736 -15.80 15.90 -10.29
CA GLU A 736 -15.96 14.53 -10.81
C GLU A 736 -14.62 13.94 -11.26
N GLY A 737 -13.60 14.79 -11.43
CA GLY A 737 -12.23 14.42 -11.75
C GLY A 737 -11.93 14.52 -13.23
N GLU A 738 -12.81 15.16 -14.00
CA GLU A 738 -12.62 15.43 -15.41
C GLU A 738 -11.71 16.65 -15.59
N THR A 739 -10.82 16.58 -16.57
CA THR A 739 -9.84 17.64 -16.81
C THR A 739 -10.49 18.85 -17.47
N LEU A 740 -10.44 20.00 -16.81
CA LEU A 740 -10.93 21.27 -17.34
C LEU A 740 -9.89 21.94 -18.25
N GLY A 741 -8.60 21.77 -17.93
CA GLY A 741 -7.50 22.34 -18.70
C GLY A 741 -6.22 22.43 -17.88
N THR A 742 -5.25 23.21 -18.37
CA THR A 742 -3.98 23.46 -17.67
C THR A 742 -3.75 24.96 -17.58
N LEU A 743 -3.45 25.44 -16.38
CA LEU A 743 -2.93 26.78 -16.16
C LEU A 743 -1.41 26.71 -16.32
N GLU A 744 -0.82 27.59 -17.12
CA GLU A 744 0.62 27.58 -17.43
C GLU A 744 1.19 29.00 -17.37
N VAL A 745 2.40 29.14 -16.83
CA VAL A 745 3.13 30.41 -16.81
C VAL A 745 3.81 30.62 -18.17
N GLY A 746 3.43 31.69 -18.88
CA GLY A 746 3.98 32.04 -20.19
C GLY A 746 5.38 32.65 -20.12
N GLU A 747 5.96 32.95 -21.30
CA GLU A 747 7.30 33.53 -21.45
C GLU A 747 7.48 34.89 -20.75
N ASN A 748 6.40 35.66 -20.62
CA ASN A 748 6.39 36.94 -19.91
C ASN A 748 6.25 36.80 -18.38
N GLY A 749 6.12 35.56 -17.87
CA GLY A 749 5.92 35.27 -16.44
C GLY A 749 4.51 35.47 -15.93
N ASP A 750 3.53 35.72 -16.82
CA ASP A 750 2.12 35.81 -16.48
C ASP A 750 1.39 34.48 -16.77
N LEU A 751 0.24 34.28 -16.13
CA LEU A 751 -0.54 33.06 -16.28
C LEU A 751 -1.30 33.07 -17.62
N VAL A 752 -1.26 31.96 -18.34
CA VAL A 752 -1.99 31.73 -19.58
C VAL A 752 -3.21 30.86 -19.28
N ASP A 753 -4.24 30.96 -20.13
CA ASP A 753 -5.51 30.21 -20.02
C ASP A 753 -6.37 30.52 -18.78
N GLU A 754 -6.33 31.78 -18.32
CA GLU A 754 -7.19 32.30 -17.25
C GLU A 754 -8.70 32.11 -17.50
N LYS A 755 -9.10 31.87 -18.76
CA LYS A 755 -10.49 31.52 -19.15
C LYS A 755 -11.04 30.26 -18.46
N LEU A 756 -10.15 29.44 -17.88
CA LEU A 756 -10.53 28.27 -17.08
C LEU A 756 -11.11 28.66 -15.71
N LEU A 757 -10.81 29.87 -15.23
CA LEU A 757 -11.24 30.38 -13.93
C LEU A 757 -12.53 31.19 -14.06
N LYS A 758 -13.45 31.00 -13.12
CA LYS A 758 -14.78 31.64 -13.08
C LYS A 758 -14.92 32.52 -11.84
N GLY A 759 -15.82 33.51 -11.92
CA GLY A 759 -16.13 34.39 -10.80
C GLY A 759 -14.99 35.38 -10.50
N SER A 760 -14.83 35.72 -9.22
CA SER A 760 -13.80 36.64 -8.71
C SER A 760 -12.56 35.85 -8.27
N TRP A 761 -11.80 35.35 -9.25
CA TRP A 761 -10.51 34.69 -9.00
C TRP A 761 -9.37 35.70 -8.81
N GLU A 762 -8.30 35.29 -8.13
CA GLU A 762 -7.13 36.13 -7.84
C GLU A 762 -5.83 35.37 -8.17
N ILE A 763 -4.79 36.11 -8.58
CA ILE A 763 -3.43 35.58 -8.76
C ILE A 763 -2.51 36.23 -7.73
N SER A 764 -1.83 35.42 -6.92
CA SER A 764 -0.85 35.89 -5.94
C SER A 764 0.56 35.50 -6.38
N LYS A 765 1.45 36.49 -6.51
CA LYS A 765 2.87 36.27 -6.83
C LYS A 765 3.67 36.12 -5.53
N SER A 766 4.52 35.09 -5.46
CA SER A 766 5.44 34.82 -4.33
C SER A 766 4.80 34.37 -3.01
N GLY A 767 3.64 33.73 -3.06
CA GLY A 767 2.97 33.22 -1.85
C GLY A 767 1.45 33.22 -1.97
N ARG A 768 0.76 32.70 -0.95
CA ARG A 768 -0.71 32.82 -0.85
C ARG A 768 -1.10 34.12 -0.15
N ARG A 769 -2.35 34.54 -0.28
CA ARG A 769 -2.96 35.54 0.60
C ARG A 769 -3.09 34.95 2.00
N LEU A 770 -2.42 35.57 2.98
CA LEU A 770 -2.36 35.07 4.35
C LEU A 770 -3.69 35.20 5.08
#